data_AF-A0A1I0CT11-F1
#
_entry.id   AF-A0A1I0CT11-F1
#
_cell.length_a   1.000
_cell.length_b   1.000
_cell.length_c   1.000
_cell.angle_alpha   90.00
_cell.angle_beta   90.00
_cell.angle_gamma   90.00
#
_symmetry.space_group_name_H-M   'P 1'
#
loop_
_entity.id
_entity.type
_entity.pdbx_description
1 polymer ?
#
loop_
_entity_poly.entity_id
_entity_poly.type
_entity_poly.pdbx_seq_one_letter_code
_entity_poly.pdbx_strand_id
1 'polypeptide(L)'
;MKKQIGKRIAGLFLAGTLMVSCWTGGMPKFTTEKQTVVAASFAEYPAELVRISTANGSRNLNISGTADGATLNTDTTRGTQNENWRFDYVVSGVFRIVNMGTGKVLATRNDSTNGGTSCVIAPCTLSKAQYWNVTQVSADNLGNGLYYKITNYLDQSKALTYNSGSNTITLETYSGNSNQKFRLNTAGLQGFAAEGKQINGAEKASAIGGLLGETVFVDTYDKLAQEASGSTPKTIVITKDLSYTGGFNYDNEGRRYPKSKINLGNNKTIIGSYGAHKIHNGYIVTNGGNGRNNILRNITVSHDESSNHINVWEFSNGNNLWLDHITFMGHSNINTSSYGGDIDKLLSIVGTYDYATVSDCTFGKHEYGVILGYPTDTDEALSAYKGKPCVTIMTNYFNSCITRAPGLMRYGYFHSANNYVYDFHLAYTMHTGANIYTEKNYYDGAGNIGSVVNDDALNITSISNATVGKVGPWYTDNGSIAVRCYNNNNLRNVSSLSTSWRPSNQYSYKVIGASDVPNYCRSNAGAKMSCNDMAYAAFSQKGVPIASYLVTGQSTPSYPSPTPSQWVQPSKNPVPSVTPSNAPTAVAPPNENPSTGNVIDISADGNSWSGGYTMNLTLKNVSGNNISDWTLYLNKSEADITSLWCGKMQSLGNQVMIRPESYNQNLGAGGSLTFGFGGNGTMPNALSYKFVYIVNGKEYTSTGVDSSL
;
A
#
# COMPACT_ATOMS: atom_id res chain seq x y z
N MET A 1 -22.62 0.90 -87.85
CA MET A 1 -21.26 1.38 -87.49
C MET A 1 -20.86 0.75 -86.16
N LYS A 2 -19.57 0.35 -86.00
CA LYS A 2 -18.89 -0.13 -84.75
C LYS A 2 -19.67 -1.16 -83.89
N LYS A 3 -19.49 -2.47 -84.12
CA LYS A 3 -18.58 -3.44 -83.43
C LYS A 3 -18.98 -3.72 -81.95
N GLN A 4 -19.43 -4.93 -81.55
CA GLN A 4 -18.64 -6.16 -81.24
C GLN A 4 -17.55 -5.91 -80.17
N ILE A 5 -17.32 -6.68 -79.08
CA ILE A 5 -17.47 -8.12 -78.71
C ILE A 5 -17.85 -8.20 -77.20
N GLY A 6 -18.42 -9.24 -76.56
CA GLY A 6 -19.01 -10.52 -77.02
C GLY A 6 -18.75 -11.74 -76.09
N LYS A 7 -19.82 -12.30 -75.46
CA LYS A 7 -20.10 -13.67 -74.92
C LYS A 7 -18.94 -14.70 -74.77
N ARG A 8 -18.91 -15.56 -73.72
CA ARG A 8 -19.67 -16.83 -73.50
C ARG A 8 -19.42 -17.36 -72.06
N ILE A 9 -20.32 -17.94 -71.25
CA ILE A 9 -21.35 -19.01 -71.34
C ILE A 9 -20.85 -20.40 -70.82
N ALA A 10 -21.74 -21.07 -70.06
CA ALA A 10 -21.78 -22.48 -69.56
C ALA A 10 -21.32 -22.69 -68.09
N GLY A 11 -21.98 -23.53 -67.27
CA GLY A 11 -23.09 -24.48 -67.54
C GLY A 11 -24.03 -24.75 -66.34
N LEU A 12 -24.98 -25.68 -66.52
CA LEU A 12 -26.20 -25.88 -65.70
C LEU A 12 -26.28 -27.33 -65.13
N PHE A 13 -26.90 -27.51 -63.94
CA PHE A 13 -27.46 -28.77 -63.39
C PHE A 13 -26.47 -29.94 -63.12
N LEU A 14 -26.76 -30.99 -62.33
CA LEU A 14 -27.61 -31.22 -61.14
C LEU A 14 -27.35 -32.67 -60.69
N ALA A 15 -26.91 -32.92 -59.44
CA ALA A 15 -27.00 -34.22 -58.77
C ALA A 15 -26.69 -34.06 -57.27
N GLY A 16 -27.38 -34.80 -56.41
CA GLY A 16 -27.14 -34.77 -54.96
C GLY A 16 -26.93 -36.17 -54.38
N THR A 17 -26.15 -36.26 -53.31
CA THR A 17 -26.11 -37.42 -52.39
C THR A 17 -25.78 -36.96 -50.97
N LEU A 18 -26.05 -37.82 -49.98
CA LEU A 18 -26.36 -37.48 -48.59
C LEU A 18 -25.24 -37.82 -47.58
N MET A 19 -25.12 -37.02 -46.50
CA MET A 19 -24.47 -37.32 -45.19
C MET A 19 -22.92 -37.47 -45.21
N VAL A 20 -22.14 -37.20 -44.14
CA VAL A 20 -22.32 -37.54 -42.70
C VAL A 20 -21.66 -36.52 -41.72
N SER A 21 -22.38 -36.24 -40.61
CA SER A 21 -22.00 -35.80 -39.24
C SER A 21 -21.17 -34.53 -38.88
N CYS A 22 -21.84 -33.65 -38.12
CA CYS A 22 -21.49 -33.18 -36.76
C CYS A 22 -20.10 -32.59 -36.42
N TRP A 23 -20.02 -31.26 -36.21
CA TRP A 23 -19.86 -30.65 -34.86
C TRP A 23 -19.91 -29.11 -34.93
N THR A 24 -20.95 -28.47 -34.39
CA THR A 24 -20.96 -27.03 -34.09
C THR A 24 -20.79 -26.82 -32.59
N GLY A 25 -19.56 -27.00 -32.11
CA GLY A 25 -19.17 -26.59 -30.76
C GLY A 25 -19.37 -25.08 -30.61
N GLY A 26 -20.34 -24.67 -29.79
CA GLY A 26 -20.67 -23.27 -29.60
C GLY A 26 -19.49 -22.49 -29.00
N MET A 27 -19.27 -21.27 -29.52
CA MET A 27 -18.34 -20.33 -28.89
C MET A 27 -18.77 -20.10 -27.42
N PRO A 28 -17.86 -20.09 -26.45
CA PRO A 28 -18.22 -19.83 -25.07
C PRO A 28 -18.77 -18.40 -24.95
N LYS A 29 -20.07 -18.30 -24.63
CA LYS A 29 -20.66 -17.03 -24.22
C LYS A 29 -20.02 -16.63 -22.89
N PHE A 30 -19.31 -15.51 -22.88
CA PHE A 30 -18.89 -14.87 -21.63
C PHE A 30 -20.14 -14.42 -20.86
N THR A 31 -20.60 -15.25 -19.94
CA THR A 31 -21.53 -14.82 -18.90
C THR A 31 -20.78 -13.94 -17.92
N THR A 32 -21.02 -12.63 -17.99
CA THR A 32 -20.61 -11.70 -16.94
C THR A 32 -21.40 -12.04 -15.68
N GLU A 33 -20.84 -12.84 -14.79
CA GLU A 33 -21.40 -13.01 -13.45
C GLU A 33 -21.48 -11.64 -12.79
N LYS A 34 -22.66 -11.32 -12.25
CA LYS A 34 -22.95 -10.01 -11.68
C LYS A 34 -22.22 -9.91 -10.34
N GLN A 35 -21.00 -9.40 -10.37
CA GLN A 35 -20.13 -9.23 -9.21
C GLN A 35 -20.86 -8.47 -8.10
N THR A 36 -21.23 -9.17 -7.03
CA THR A 36 -21.73 -8.55 -5.81
C THR A 36 -20.54 -8.04 -5.01
N VAL A 37 -20.05 -6.84 -5.36
CA VAL A 37 -19.10 -6.12 -4.51
C VAL A 37 -19.82 -5.83 -3.19
N VAL A 38 -19.36 -6.47 -2.11
CA VAL A 38 -19.79 -6.09 -0.76
C VAL A 38 -19.24 -4.69 -0.50
N ALA A 39 -20.13 -3.69 -0.56
CA ALA A 39 -19.79 -2.29 -0.30
C ALA A 39 -19.41 -2.11 1.18
N ALA A 40 -18.15 -2.43 1.50
CA ALA A 40 -17.60 -2.21 2.81
C ALA A 40 -17.28 -0.72 2.97
N SER A 41 -17.81 -0.08 4.02
CA SER A 41 -17.61 1.36 4.29
C SER A 41 -16.23 1.68 4.86
N PHE A 42 -15.19 0.96 4.42
CA PHE A 42 -13.79 1.34 4.63
C PHE A 42 -13.35 2.17 3.42
N ALA A 43 -12.43 3.12 3.63
CA ALA A 43 -11.83 3.82 2.50
C ALA A 43 -11.13 2.80 1.60
N GLU A 44 -11.46 2.75 0.31
CA GLU A 44 -10.78 1.85 -0.63
C GLU A 44 -9.34 2.33 -0.85
N TYR A 45 -8.38 1.41 -0.90
CA TYR A 45 -6.97 1.73 -1.09
C TYR A 45 -6.29 0.68 -2.00
N PRO A 46 -5.13 1.01 -2.62
CA PRO A 46 -4.32 0.05 -3.35
C PRO A 46 -3.91 -1.12 -2.46
N ALA A 47 -4.37 -2.33 -2.75
CA ALA A 47 -3.98 -3.51 -2.01
C ALA A 47 -2.45 -3.71 -2.06
N GLU A 48 -1.84 -4.13 -0.95
CA GLU A 48 -0.48 -4.65 -0.98
C GLU A 48 -0.52 -6.08 -1.54
N LEU A 49 0.04 -6.24 -2.74
CA LEU A 49 0.04 -7.49 -3.48
C LEU A 49 1.45 -8.09 -3.53
N VAL A 50 1.54 -9.41 -3.36
CA VAL A 50 2.78 -10.17 -3.53
C VAL A 50 2.60 -11.34 -4.48
N ARG A 51 3.71 -11.76 -5.08
CA ARG A 51 3.87 -13.06 -5.72
C ARG A 51 4.53 -13.99 -4.71
N ILE A 52 3.95 -15.17 -4.53
CA ILE A 52 4.51 -16.21 -3.66
C ILE A 52 5.39 -17.08 -4.55
N SER A 53 6.68 -16.76 -4.62
CA SER A 53 7.61 -17.39 -5.56
C SER A 53 8.28 -18.63 -4.97
N THR A 54 8.65 -19.60 -5.80
CA THR A 54 9.45 -20.77 -5.41
C THR A 54 10.81 -20.33 -4.82
N ALA A 55 11.45 -21.14 -3.98
CA ALA A 55 12.72 -20.77 -3.33
C ALA A 55 13.82 -20.29 -4.31
N ASN A 56 13.87 -20.84 -5.52
CA ASN A 56 14.81 -20.44 -6.57
C ASN A 56 14.38 -19.21 -7.40
N GLY A 57 13.25 -18.57 -7.07
CA GLY A 57 12.71 -17.38 -7.75
C GLY A 57 12.22 -17.59 -9.18
N SER A 58 12.24 -18.81 -9.73
CA SER A 58 11.97 -19.01 -11.16
C SER A 58 10.49 -19.14 -11.53
N ARG A 59 9.60 -19.36 -10.56
CA ARG A 59 8.15 -19.52 -10.75
C ARG A 59 7.36 -18.92 -9.58
N ASN A 60 6.14 -18.48 -9.85
CA ASN A 60 5.20 -17.92 -8.88
C ASN A 60 4.01 -18.87 -8.69
N LEU A 61 3.47 -18.92 -7.46
CA LEU A 61 2.19 -19.55 -7.16
C LEU A 61 1.08 -18.95 -8.02
N ASN A 62 0.36 -19.81 -8.74
CA ASN A 62 -0.63 -19.42 -9.73
C ASN A 62 -1.82 -20.40 -9.70
N ILE A 63 -2.88 -20.11 -10.44
CA ILE A 63 -4.13 -20.89 -10.48
C ILE A 63 -4.26 -21.63 -11.81
N SER A 64 -4.80 -22.86 -11.79
CA SER A 64 -5.07 -23.62 -13.02
C SER A 64 -6.35 -23.19 -13.74
N GLY A 65 -7.23 -22.45 -13.07
CA GLY A 65 -8.48 -21.92 -13.59
C GLY A 65 -9.16 -21.01 -12.56
N THR A 66 -10.28 -20.38 -12.94
CA THR A 66 -10.99 -19.41 -12.10
C THR A 66 -12.19 -19.98 -11.33
N ALA A 67 -12.59 -21.22 -11.62
CA ALA A 67 -13.70 -21.92 -10.97
C ALA A 67 -13.39 -22.29 -9.51
N ASP A 68 -14.45 -22.56 -8.73
CA ASP A 68 -14.29 -23.03 -7.34
C ASP A 68 -13.62 -24.40 -7.29
N GLY A 69 -12.67 -24.57 -6.37
CA GLY A 69 -11.90 -25.81 -6.26
C GLY A 69 -10.84 -26.02 -7.35
N ALA A 70 -10.62 -25.03 -8.22
CA ALA A 70 -9.51 -25.04 -9.19
C ALA A 70 -8.17 -25.12 -8.45
N THR A 71 -7.29 -26.00 -8.92
CA THR A 71 -6.00 -26.30 -8.26
C THR A 71 -5.01 -25.16 -8.38
N LEU A 72 -4.12 -25.08 -7.38
CA LEU A 72 -2.92 -24.25 -7.47
C LEU A 72 -1.80 -24.99 -8.21
N ASN A 73 -1.05 -24.23 -8.99
CA ASN A 73 0.14 -24.64 -9.71
C ASN A 73 1.24 -23.59 -9.52
N THR A 74 2.32 -23.66 -10.30
CA THR A 74 3.23 -22.54 -10.46
C THR A 74 3.46 -22.21 -11.93
N ASP A 75 3.80 -20.97 -12.24
CA ASP A 75 4.19 -20.54 -13.58
C ASP A 75 5.25 -19.43 -13.58
N THR A 76 5.88 -19.16 -14.72
CA THR A 76 6.77 -18.00 -14.86
C THR A 76 5.98 -16.69 -14.82
N THR A 77 6.64 -15.59 -14.44
CA THR A 77 5.99 -14.28 -14.29
C THR A 77 5.39 -13.79 -15.60
N ARG A 78 4.06 -13.56 -15.64
CA ARG A 78 3.34 -13.04 -16.82
C ARG A 78 2.89 -11.59 -16.67
N GLY A 79 2.85 -11.07 -15.44
CA GLY A 79 2.32 -9.76 -15.09
C GLY A 79 0.79 -9.73 -14.89
N THR A 80 0.17 -10.89 -14.61
CA THR A 80 -1.30 -11.02 -14.49
C THR A 80 -1.74 -11.03 -13.02
N GLN A 81 -3.04 -10.84 -12.75
CA GLN A 81 -3.56 -10.92 -11.38
C GLN A 81 -3.68 -12.37 -10.85
N ASN A 82 -3.59 -13.38 -11.71
CA ASN A 82 -3.68 -14.80 -11.32
C ASN A 82 -2.51 -15.28 -10.45
N GLU A 83 -1.35 -14.64 -10.57
CA GLU A 83 -0.12 -14.90 -9.79
C GLU A 83 0.09 -13.92 -8.62
N ASN A 84 -0.81 -12.94 -8.47
CA ASN A 84 -0.75 -11.92 -7.42
C ASN A 84 -1.70 -12.30 -6.28
N TRP A 85 -1.24 -12.11 -5.04
CA TRP A 85 -1.92 -12.53 -3.83
C TRP A 85 -1.93 -11.40 -2.79
N ARG A 86 -3.04 -11.24 -2.07
CA ARG A 86 -3.18 -10.33 -0.92
C ARG A 86 -3.22 -11.14 0.37
N PHE A 87 -2.65 -10.60 1.45
CA PHE A 87 -2.59 -11.25 2.76
C PHE A 87 -3.53 -10.51 3.71
N ASP A 88 -4.70 -11.08 3.98
CA ASP A 88 -5.68 -10.52 4.91
C ASP A 88 -5.34 -10.99 6.32
N TYR A 89 -4.87 -10.06 7.16
CA TYR A 89 -4.56 -10.31 8.57
C TYR A 89 -5.76 -10.93 9.31
N VAL A 90 -5.49 -11.93 10.14
CA VAL A 90 -6.47 -12.55 11.04
C VAL A 90 -6.04 -12.33 12.49
N VAL A 91 -4.83 -12.77 12.83
CA VAL A 91 -4.11 -12.48 14.08
C VAL A 91 -2.61 -12.49 13.78
N SER A 92 -1.76 -12.12 14.74
CA SER A 92 -0.30 -12.08 14.57
C SER A 92 0.25 -13.37 13.95
N GLY A 93 0.85 -13.26 12.76
CA GLY A 93 1.42 -14.38 12.00
C GLY A 93 0.44 -15.25 11.22
N VAL A 94 -0.87 -14.98 11.28
CA VAL A 94 -1.95 -15.78 10.65
C VAL A 94 -2.76 -14.93 9.68
N PHE A 95 -2.93 -15.44 8.46
CA PHE A 95 -3.53 -14.71 7.34
C PHE A 95 -4.53 -15.59 6.58
N ARG A 96 -5.51 -14.96 5.93
CA ARG A 96 -6.15 -15.53 4.74
C ARG A 96 -5.37 -15.02 3.53
N ILE A 97 -5.06 -15.90 2.58
CA ILE A 97 -4.29 -15.54 1.38
C ILE A 97 -5.28 -15.51 0.21
N VAL A 98 -5.43 -14.37 -0.45
CA VAL A 98 -6.49 -14.10 -1.45
C VAL A 98 -5.89 -13.96 -2.84
N ASN A 99 -6.42 -14.69 -3.81
CA ASN A 99 -6.00 -14.60 -5.21
C ASN A 99 -6.62 -13.37 -5.91
N MET A 100 -5.81 -12.51 -6.50
CA MET A 100 -6.31 -11.25 -7.06
C MET A 100 -6.95 -11.38 -8.44
N GLY A 101 -6.73 -12.50 -9.14
CA GLY A 101 -7.45 -12.82 -10.39
C GLY A 101 -8.91 -13.23 -10.16
N THR A 102 -9.28 -13.62 -8.93
CA THR A 102 -10.58 -14.26 -8.65
C THR A 102 -11.30 -13.78 -7.38
N GLY A 103 -10.61 -13.11 -6.45
CA GLY A 103 -11.15 -12.75 -5.13
C GLY A 103 -11.35 -13.95 -4.20
N LYS A 104 -10.88 -15.14 -4.58
CA LYS A 104 -11.05 -16.39 -3.84
C LYS A 104 -9.84 -16.65 -2.94
N VAL A 105 -10.05 -17.33 -1.82
CA VAL A 105 -8.98 -17.65 -0.86
C VAL A 105 -8.23 -18.92 -1.24
N LEU A 106 -6.95 -18.95 -0.86
CA LEU A 106 -6.11 -20.14 -0.82
C LEU A 106 -6.68 -21.09 0.24
N ALA A 107 -7.12 -22.27 -0.19
CA ALA A 107 -7.67 -23.31 0.66
C ALA A 107 -7.05 -24.67 0.32
N THR A 108 -7.27 -25.66 1.16
CA THR A 108 -7.11 -27.07 0.77
C THR A 108 -8.43 -27.60 0.21
N ARG A 109 -8.36 -28.61 -0.67
CA ARG A 109 -9.58 -29.23 -1.21
C ARG A 109 -10.43 -29.78 -0.07
N ASN A 110 -11.70 -29.34 -0.03
CA ASN A 110 -12.68 -29.68 1.00
C ASN A 110 -12.22 -29.35 2.43
N ASP A 111 -11.39 -28.31 2.61
CA ASP A 111 -10.84 -27.88 3.91
C ASP A 111 -10.05 -28.98 4.67
N SER A 112 -9.59 -30.03 3.96
CA SER A 112 -8.83 -31.15 4.53
C SER A 112 -7.43 -30.74 4.98
N THR A 113 -7.02 -31.21 6.16
CA THR A 113 -5.66 -31.05 6.71
C THR A 113 -4.73 -32.25 6.40
N ASN A 114 -5.22 -33.28 5.71
CA ASN A 114 -4.45 -34.49 5.41
C ASN A 114 -3.26 -34.20 4.48
N GLY A 115 -2.16 -34.94 4.67
CA GLY A 115 -1.04 -34.97 3.70
C GLY A 115 -1.52 -35.41 2.31
N GLY A 116 -0.87 -34.94 1.24
CA GLY A 116 -1.30 -35.15 -0.14
C GLY A 116 -2.48 -34.29 -0.61
N THR A 117 -3.15 -33.54 0.28
CA THR A 117 -4.34 -32.76 -0.12
C THR A 117 -3.96 -31.65 -1.10
N SER A 118 -4.60 -31.61 -2.27
CA SER A 118 -4.40 -30.52 -3.24
C SER A 118 -4.80 -29.17 -2.66
N CYS A 119 -3.96 -28.16 -2.86
CA CYS A 119 -4.33 -26.77 -2.59
C CYS A 119 -5.11 -26.20 -3.79
N VAL A 120 -6.08 -25.35 -3.49
CA VAL A 120 -7.07 -24.82 -4.43
C VAL A 120 -7.37 -23.34 -4.15
N ILE A 121 -8.05 -22.68 -5.07
CA ILE A 121 -8.86 -21.50 -4.75
C ILE A 121 -10.29 -21.89 -4.39
N ALA A 122 -10.87 -21.23 -3.39
CA ALA A 122 -12.27 -21.43 -2.97
C ALA A 122 -12.90 -20.10 -2.52
N PRO A 123 -14.24 -19.97 -2.53
CA PRO A 123 -14.92 -18.85 -1.90
C PRO A 123 -14.53 -18.76 -0.41
N CYS A 124 -14.49 -17.55 0.14
CA CYS A 124 -14.21 -17.41 1.57
C CYS A 124 -15.42 -17.87 2.38
N THR A 125 -15.24 -18.96 3.15
CA THR A 125 -16.24 -19.53 4.08
C THR A 125 -15.93 -19.14 5.53
N LEU A 126 -14.79 -18.46 5.75
CA LEU A 126 -14.29 -18.05 7.05
C LEU A 126 -13.86 -19.24 7.94
N SER A 127 -13.84 -20.45 7.39
CA SER A 127 -13.31 -21.67 8.00
C SER A 127 -11.84 -21.50 8.40
N LYS A 128 -11.49 -22.00 9.59
CA LYS A 128 -10.11 -22.00 10.11
C LYS A 128 -9.14 -22.83 9.25
N ALA A 129 -9.64 -23.74 8.41
CA ALA A 129 -8.81 -24.47 7.44
C ALA A 129 -8.31 -23.58 6.28
N GLN A 130 -8.99 -22.46 6.01
CA GLN A 130 -8.59 -21.46 5.02
C GLN A 130 -7.57 -20.43 5.57
N TYR A 131 -7.12 -20.60 6.82
CA TYR A 131 -6.16 -19.71 7.47
C TYR A 131 -4.76 -20.33 7.44
N TRP A 132 -3.75 -19.48 7.31
CA TRP A 132 -2.36 -19.88 7.07
C TRP A 132 -1.41 -19.13 7.99
N ASN A 133 -0.53 -19.85 8.68
CA ASN A 133 0.59 -19.23 9.37
C ASN A 133 1.69 -18.94 8.34
N VAL A 134 2.24 -17.73 8.38
CA VAL A 134 3.30 -17.30 7.47
C VAL A 134 4.52 -16.95 8.31
N THR A 135 5.56 -17.78 8.23
CA THR A 135 6.73 -17.68 9.12
C THR A 135 8.01 -17.53 8.32
N GLN A 136 8.80 -16.50 8.64
CA GLN A 136 10.16 -16.35 8.12
C GLN A 136 11.03 -17.53 8.55
N VAL A 137 11.76 -18.11 7.60
CA VAL A 137 12.68 -19.24 7.76
C VAL A 137 14.14 -18.78 7.71
N SER A 138 14.45 -17.72 6.96
CA SER A 138 15.76 -17.06 6.97
C SER A 138 15.66 -15.59 6.54
N ALA A 139 16.75 -14.84 6.75
CA ALA A 139 16.92 -13.50 6.20
C ALA A 139 17.93 -13.50 5.03
N ASP A 140 17.98 -12.39 4.29
CA ASP A 140 19.13 -12.00 3.48
C ASP A 140 20.21 -11.32 4.35
N ASN A 141 21.36 -10.98 3.76
CA ASN A 141 22.48 -10.37 4.51
C ASN A 141 22.19 -8.92 4.97
N LEU A 142 21.05 -8.32 4.60
CA LEU A 142 20.58 -7.01 5.06
C LEU A 142 19.55 -7.14 6.21
N GLY A 143 19.18 -8.38 6.56
CA GLY A 143 18.23 -8.73 7.61
C GLY A 143 16.76 -8.69 7.17
N ASN A 144 16.46 -8.64 5.86
CA ASN A 144 15.11 -8.76 5.33
C ASN A 144 14.71 -10.24 5.20
N GLY A 145 13.45 -10.59 5.44
CA GLY A 145 13.02 -11.99 5.33
C GLY A 145 13.07 -12.51 3.89
N LEU A 146 13.88 -13.53 3.64
CA LEU A 146 14.19 -14.05 2.30
C LEU A 146 13.35 -15.29 1.95
N TYR A 147 13.29 -16.26 2.87
CA TYR A 147 12.50 -17.47 2.74
C TYR A 147 11.45 -17.55 3.82
N TYR A 148 10.26 -18.00 3.45
CA TYR A 148 9.10 -18.19 4.30
C TYR A 148 8.54 -19.60 4.15
N LYS A 149 8.00 -20.17 5.23
CA LYS A 149 7.11 -21.33 5.18
C LYS A 149 5.67 -20.83 5.36
N ILE A 150 4.75 -21.51 4.70
CA ILE A 150 3.31 -21.25 4.80
C ILE A 150 2.66 -22.55 5.29
N THR A 151 2.20 -22.58 6.53
CA THR A 151 1.61 -23.77 7.16
C THR A 151 0.13 -23.60 7.42
N ASN A 152 -0.64 -24.70 7.38
CA ASN A 152 -2.07 -24.62 7.68
C ASN A 152 -2.29 -24.24 9.16
N TYR A 153 -3.31 -23.44 9.44
CA TYR A 153 -3.60 -22.98 10.81
C TYR A 153 -4.08 -24.11 11.73
N LEU A 154 -4.84 -25.09 11.21
CA LEU A 154 -5.35 -26.23 12.00
C LEU A 154 -4.31 -27.33 12.23
N ASP A 155 -3.39 -27.54 11.29
CA ASP A 155 -2.23 -28.43 11.47
C ASP A 155 -0.94 -27.73 11.02
N GLN A 156 -0.25 -27.11 11.98
CA GLN A 156 1.01 -26.39 11.73
C GLN A 156 2.18 -27.31 11.39
N SER A 157 2.04 -28.64 11.54
CA SER A 157 3.01 -29.61 11.03
C SER A 157 2.97 -29.72 9.50
N LYS A 158 1.94 -29.15 8.84
CA LYS A 158 1.73 -29.25 7.40
C LYS A 158 1.96 -27.92 6.70
N ALA A 159 2.74 -27.94 5.62
CA ALA A 159 3.11 -26.79 4.79
C ALA A 159 2.63 -26.93 3.35
N LEU A 160 2.40 -25.78 2.70
CA LEU A 160 2.35 -25.71 1.24
C LEU A 160 3.64 -26.28 0.66
N THR A 161 3.49 -27.19 -0.29
CA THR A 161 4.60 -27.96 -0.88
C THR A 161 4.48 -27.94 -2.39
N TYR A 162 5.53 -27.47 -3.06
CA TYR A 162 5.60 -27.47 -4.52
C TYR A 162 6.09 -28.83 -5.05
N ASN A 163 5.26 -29.47 -5.87
CA ASN A 163 5.57 -30.75 -6.51
C ASN A 163 6.03 -30.48 -7.94
N SER A 164 7.33 -30.25 -8.14
CA SER A 164 7.89 -29.86 -9.44
C SER A 164 7.59 -30.85 -10.58
N GLY A 165 7.58 -32.17 -10.29
CA GLY A 165 7.30 -33.22 -11.28
C GLY A 165 5.87 -33.21 -11.83
N SER A 166 4.89 -32.67 -11.10
CA SER A 166 3.50 -32.54 -11.55
C SER A 166 3.02 -31.08 -11.71
N ASN A 167 3.89 -30.11 -11.39
CA ASN A 167 3.57 -28.68 -11.28
C ASN A 167 2.31 -28.40 -10.42
N THR A 168 2.15 -29.10 -9.29
CA THR A 168 1.04 -28.91 -8.36
C THR A 168 1.50 -28.36 -7.01
N ILE A 169 0.56 -27.84 -6.22
CA ILE A 169 0.75 -27.51 -4.81
C ILE A 169 -0.13 -28.43 -3.97
N THR A 170 0.49 -29.11 -3.00
CA THR A 170 -0.21 -29.92 -1.99
C THR A 170 0.13 -29.46 -0.58
N LEU A 171 -0.68 -29.88 0.38
CA LEU A 171 -0.40 -29.77 1.81
C LEU A 171 0.36 -31.03 2.24
N GLU A 172 1.60 -30.90 2.73
CA GLU A 172 2.45 -32.02 3.18
C GLU A 172 3.10 -31.74 4.53
N THR A 173 3.60 -32.77 5.21
CA THR A 173 4.41 -32.59 6.43
C THR A 173 5.63 -31.71 6.15
N TYR A 174 5.81 -30.67 6.97
CA TYR A 174 6.94 -29.74 6.86
C TYR A 174 8.24 -30.43 7.27
N SER A 175 9.17 -30.50 6.31
CA SER A 175 10.49 -31.10 6.43
C SER A 175 11.63 -30.06 6.35
N GLY A 176 11.30 -28.80 6.02
CA GLY A 176 12.31 -27.75 5.77
C GLY A 176 12.97 -27.82 4.39
N ASN A 177 12.49 -28.70 3.51
CA ASN A 177 12.97 -28.84 2.13
C ASN A 177 12.74 -27.57 1.30
N SER A 178 13.56 -27.36 0.27
CA SER A 178 13.53 -26.16 -0.57
C SER A 178 12.21 -25.95 -1.32
N ASN A 179 11.43 -27.02 -1.57
CA ASN A 179 10.10 -26.93 -2.18
C ASN A 179 8.97 -26.58 -1.21
N GLN A 180 9.29 -26.40 0.08
CA GLN A 180 8.40 -25.88 1.14
C GLN A 180 8.83 -24.48 1.62
N LYS A 181 9.78 -23.86 0.90
CA LYS A 181 10.26 -22.49 1.11
C LYS A 181 9.82 -21.62 -0.06
N PHE A 182 9.24 -20.48 0.26
CA PHE A 182 8.75 -19.50 -0.71
C PHE A 182 9.40 -18.15 -0.45
N ARG A 183 9.55 -17.34 -1.50
CA ARG A 183 9.84 -15.91 -1.39
C ARG A 183 8.52 -15.14 -1.45
N LEU A 184 8.45 -14.01 -0.74
CA LEU A 184 7.35 -13.06 -0.87
C LEU A 184 7.87 -11.85 -1.63
N ASN A 185 7.41 -11.70 -2.87
CA ASN A 185 7.95 -10.76 -3.83
C ASN A 185 6.88 -9.75 -4.24
N THR A 186 7.02 -8.50 -3.82
CA THR A 186 5.96 -7.49 -3.98
C THR A 186 5.65 -7.22 -5.45
N ALA A 187 4.37 -7.30 -5.81
CA ALA A 187 3.92 -7.17 -7.17
C ALA A 187 3.91 -5.69 -7.60
N GLY A 188 4.46 -5.41 -8.78
CA GLY A 188 4.65 -4.06 -9.32
C GLY A 188 6.07 -3.54 -9.10
N LEU A 189 6.65 -3.85 -7.93
CA LEU A 189 8.02 -3.49 -7.56
C LEU A 189 9.06 -4.08 -8.53
N GLN A 190 9.97 -3.22 -8.96
CA GLN A 190 11.14 -3.51 -9.78
C GLN A 190 12.35 -2.78 -9.17
N GLY A 191 13.55 -2.96 -9.72
CA GLY A 191 14.72 -2.20 -9.25
C GLY A 191 15.38 -2.75 -7.99
N PHE A 192 16.25 -1.96 -7.37
CA PHE A 192 17.06 -2.39 -6.23
C PHE A 192 16.26 -2.82 -5.00
N ALA A 193 15.06 -2.28 -4.76
CA ALA A 193 14.22 -2.75 -3.65
C ALA A 193 13.45 -4.05 -3.96
N ALA A 194 13.39 -4.48 -5.23
CA ALA A 194 12.84 -5.79 -5.59
C ALA A 194 13.72 -6.95 -5.10
N GLU A 195 13.27 -8.17 -5.36
CA GLU A 195 14.10 -9.36 -5.23
C GLU A 195 15.30 -9.30 -6.18
N GLY A 196 16.38 -9.99 -5.83
CA GLY A 196 17.52 -10.14 -6.72
C GLY A 196 18.81 -10.34 -5.96
N LYS A 197 19.81 -9.53 -6.29
CA LYS A 197 21.15 -9.57 -5.72
C LYS A 197 21.63 -8.19 -5.28
N GLN A 198 22.48 -8.21 -4.27
CA GLN A 198 23.32 -7.10 -3.87
C GLN A 198 24.45 -6.88 -4.90
N ILE A 199 25.17 -5.76 -4.80
CA ILE A 199 26.31 -5.45 -5.69
C ILE A 199 27.42 -6.52 -5.59
N ASN A 200 27.62 -7.10 -4.40
CA ASN A 200 28.56 -8.21 -4.16
C ASN A 200 28.06 -9.59 -4.65
N GLY A 201 26.86 -9.66 -5.26
CA GLY A 201 26.27 -10.89 -5.77
C GLY A 201 25.48 -11.73 -4.75
N ALA A 202 25.48 -11.36 -3.46
CA ALA A 202 24.68 -12.04 -2.43
C ALA A 202 23.18 -11.86 -2.69
N GLU A 203 22.37 -12.83 -2.28
CA GLU A 203 20.90 -12.76 -2.44
C GLU A 203 20.31 -11.54 -1.71
N LYS A 204 19.19 -11.04 -2.24
CA LYS A 204 18.41 -9.95 -1.68
C LYS A 204 16.92 -10.26 -1.73
N ALA A 205 16.22 -10.07 -0.62
CA ALA A 205 14.77 -10.18 -0.54
C ALA A 205 14.07 -8.94 -1.13
N SER A 206 12.82 -9.10 -1.57
CA SER A 206 11.95 -7.98 -1.95
C SER A 206 11.58 -7.11 -0.74
N ALA A 207 11.27 -5.83 -0.94
CA ALA A 207 10.61 -5.01 0.07
C ALA A 207 9.13 -5.42 0.17
N ILE A 208 8.71 -5.95 1.32
CA ILE A 208 7.34 -6.38 1.65
C ILE A 208 6.70 -5.54 2.76
N GLY A 209 7.31 -4.40 3.10
CA GLY A 209 6.76 -3.40 4.02
C GLY A 209 6.13 -3.99 5.28
N GLY A 210 4.86 -3.66 5.48
CA GLY A 210 3.98 -4.11 6.55
C GLY A 210 3.09 -5.30 6.24
N LEU A 211 3.24 -5.97 5.09
CA LEU A 211 2.39 -7.08 4.61
C LEU A 211 2.04 -8.11 5.69
N LEU A 212 3.01 -8.51 6.51
CA LEU A 212 2.86 -9.52 7.56
C LEU A 212 2.40 -8.94 8.90
N GLY A 213 1.63 -7.84 8.84
CA GLY A 213 1.20 -7.03 9.95
C GLY A 213 -0.30 -6.78 9.98
N GLU A 214 -0.74 -6.10 11.03
CA GLU A 214 -2.10 -5.58 11.13
C GLU A 214 -2.31 -4.44 10.13
N THR A 215 -3.52 -4.33 9.56
CA THR A 215 -3.94 -3.12 8.84
C THR A 215 -4.60 -2.15 9.80
N VAL A 216 -4.00 -0.97 9.97
CA VAL A 216 -4.49 0.11 10.82
C VAL A 216 -4.92 1.31 9.96
N PHE A 217 -5.93 2.04 10.40
CA PHE A 217 -6.50 3.18 9.67
C PHE A 217 -6.24 4.48 10.43
N VAL A 218 -5.70 5.50 9.76
CA VAL A 218 -5.30 6.77 10.37
C VAL A 218 -5.95 7.98 9.68
N ASP A 219 -6.44 8.91 10.50
CA ASP A 219 -7.22 10.10 10.13
C ASP A 219 -6.55 11.42 10.54
N THR A 220 -5.37 11.34 11.17
CA THR A 220 -4.63 12.43 11.81
C THR A 220 -3.13 12.21 11.67
N TYR A 221 -2.36 13.30 11.61
CA TYR A 221 -0.90 13.23 11.49
C TYR A 221 -0.24 12.53 12.68
N ASP A 222 -0.74 12.77 13.90
CA ASP A 222 -0.16 12.17 15.11
C ASP A 222 -0.40 10.66 15.19
N LYS A 223 -1.57 10.16 14.77
CA LYS A 223 -1.79 8.71 14.62
C LYS A 223 -0.88 8.11 13.54
N LEU A 224 -0.70 8.78 12.40
CA LEU A 224 0.26 8.33 11.38
C LEU A 224 1.69 8.26 11.95
N ALA A 225 2.12 9.26 12.73
CA ALA A 225 3.44 9.28 13.36
C ALA A 225 3.61 8.17 14.41
N GLN A 226 2.58 7.91 15.23
CA GLN A 226 2.54 6.82 16.19
C GLN A 226 2.68 5.46 15.49
N GLU A 227 1.82 5.19 14.50
CA GLU A 227 1.74 3.92 13.80
C GLU A 227 2.97 3.63 12.92
N ALA A 228 3.56 4.66 12.31
CA ALA A 228 4.77 4.54 11.49
C ALA A 228 6.04 4.20 12.31
N SER A 229 6.00 4.34 13.63
CA SER A 229 7.16 4.10 14.51
C SER A 229 7.41 2.61 14.81
N GLY A 230 8.55 2.29 15.43
CA GLY A 230 8.88 0.94 15.91
C GLY A 230 9.08 -0.12 14.81
N SER A 231 9.24 -1.38 15.20
CA SER A 231 9.60 -2.48 14.28
C SER A 231 8.47 -3.46 13.94
N THR A 232 7.33 -3.37 14.64
CA THR A 232 6.14 -4.19 14.37
C THR A 232 5.66 -3.99 12.93
N PRO A 233 5.48 -5.06 12.14
CA PRO A 233 4.89 -4.95 10.81
C PRO A 233 3.49 -4.33 10.87
N LYS A 234 3.25 -3.28 10.07
CA LYS A 234 1.93 -2.63 9.95
C LYS A 234 1.68 -2.06 8.55
N THR A 235 0.47 -2.29 8.05
CA THR A 235 -0.08 -1.59 6.88
C THR A 235 -0.96 -0.45 7.37
N ILE A 236 -0.53 0.78 7.11
CA ILE A 236 -1.10 2.01 7.66
C ILE A 236 -1.83 2.73 6.53
N VAL A 237 -3.15 2.74 6.59
CA VAL A 237 -4.02 3.32 5.57
C VAL A 237 -4.48 4.71 6.02
N ILE A 238 -4.12 5.73 5.24
CA ILE A 238 -4.59 7.10 5.45
C ILE A 238 -6.02 7.20 4.90
N THR A 239 -6.97 7.54 5.77
CA THR A 239 -8.41 7.62 5.45
C THR A 239 -8.96 9.05 5.44
N LYS A 240 -8.12 10.03 5.74
CA LYS A 240 -8.43 11.47 5.68
C LYS A 240 -7.18 12.23 5.22
N ASP A 241 -7.35 13.29 4.43
CA ASP A 241 -6.23 14.18 4.08
C ASP A 241 -5.64 14.80 5.36
N LEU A 242 -4.32 14.67 5.52
CA LEU A 242 -3.58 15.00 6.72
C LEU A 242 -2.85 16.35 6.59
N SER A 243 -2.63 17.02 7.71
CA SER A 243 -1.78 18.21 7.80
C SER A 243 -1.00 18.17 9.11
N TYR A 244 0.24 18.66 9.08
CA TYR A 244 1.06 18.77 10.28
C TYR A 244 0.51 19.80 11.28
N THR A 245 0.33 19.38 12.52
CA THR A 245 -0.25 20.19 13.62
C THR A 245 0.71 20.46 14.78
N GLY A 246 1.90 19.85 14.78
CA GLY A 246 2.85 19.92 15.91
C GLY A 246 3.53 21.28 16.13
N GLY A 247 3.27 22.26 15.25
CA GLY A 247 3.83 23.61 15.31
C GLY A 247 5.29 23.70 14.85
N PHE A 248 5.72 24.92 14.58
CA PHE A 248 7.03 25.19 14.00
C PHE A 248 7.95 25.96 14.97
N ASN A 249 9.24 25.81 14.76
CA ASN A 249 10.32 26.64 15.27
C ASN A 249 10.86 27.52 14.13
N TYR A 250 11.68 28.51 14.49
CA TYR A 250 12.36 29.39 13.55
C TYR A 250 13.84 29.46 13.94
N ASP A 251 14.73 29.54 12.95
CA ASP A 251 16.15 29.84 13.20
C ASP A 251 16.43 31.35 13.19
N ASN A 252 17.71 31.72 13.34
CA ASN A 252 18.13 33.12 13.42
C ASN A 252 17.89 33.90 12.11
N GLU A 253 17.77 33.18 10.99
CA GLU A 253 17.46 33.73 9.67
C GLU A 253 15.94 33.74 9.40
N GLY A 254 15.11 33.38 10.38
CA GLY A 254 13.65 33.36 10.29
C GLY A 254 13.09 32.17 9.51
N ARG A 255 13.89 31.13 9.24
CA ARG A 255 13.49 29.97 8.44
C ARG A 255 12.74 28.95 9.30
N ARG A 256 11.57 28.49 8.83
CA ARG A 256 10.55 27.76 9.60
C ARG A 256 10.72 26.23 9.54
N TYR A 257 11.03 25.59 10.68
CA TYR A 257 11.17 24.13 10.77
C TYR A 257 10.17 23.44 11.70
N PRO A 258 9.68 22.22 11.37
CA PRO A 258 8.70 21.53 12.19
C PRO A 258 9.33 21.10 13.52
N LYS A 259 8.57 21.18 14.62
CA LYS A 259 9.02 20.73 15.95
C LYS A 259 9.24 19.21 16.03
N SER A 260 8.63 18.46 15.12
CA SER A 260 8.68 16.99 15.05
C SER A 260 8.53 16.51 13.61
N LYS A 261 9.11 15.35 13.30
CA LYS A 261 8.96 14.65 12.02
C LYS A 261 8.45 13.24 12.29
N ILE A 262 7.76 12.62 11.33
CA ILE A 262 7.43 11.18 11.40
C ILE A 262 8.73 10.40 11.31
N ASN A 263 9.08 9.66 12.36
CA ASN A 263 10.20 8.73 12.32
C ASN A 263 9.71 7.36 11.85
N LEU A 264 10.02 7.03 10.60
CA LEU A 264 9.63 5.78 9.96
C LEU A 264 10.49 4.64 10.50
N GLY A 265 9.83 3.73 11.21
CA GLY A 265 10.41 2.49 11.73
C GLY A 265 10.52 1.39 10.66
N ASN A 266 10.72 0.16 11.12
CA ASN A 266 10.90 -0.99 10.24
C ASN A 266 9.55 -1.62 9.88
N ASN A 267 9.49 -2.30 8.73
CA ASN A 267 8.36 -3.13 8.30
C ASN A 267 7.04 -2.34 8.18
N LYS A 268 7.07 -1.17 7.52
CA LYS A 268 5.89 -0.33 7.34
C LYS A 268 5.47 -0.26 5.89
N THR A 269 4.16 -0.43 5.67
CA THR A 269 3.51 -0.04 4.42
C THR A 269 2.60 1.14 4.73
N ILE A 270 2.87 2.34 4.21
CA ILE A 270 2.00 3.52 4.38
C ILE A 270 1.29 3.77 3.05
N ILE A 271 -0.04 3.77 3.04
CA ILE A 271 -0.86 3.87 1.83
C ILE A 271 -1.88 4.99 1.97
N GLY A 272 -1.95 5.90 0.99
CA GLY A 272 -3.10 6.78 0.84
C GLY A 272 -4.30 6.04 0.23
N SER A 273 -5.48 6.18 0.83
CA SER A 273 -6.72 5.68 0.24
C SER A 273 -7.11 6.48 -1.02
N TYR A 274 -7.89 5.88 -1.91
CA TYR A 274 -8.34 6.55 -3.14
C TYR A 274 -9.19 7.80 -2.87
N GLY A 275 -9.89 7.86 -1.73
CA GLY A 275 -10.68 9.02 -1.31
C GLY A 275 -9.91 10.05 -0.47
N ALA A 276 -8.74 9.70 0.07
CA ALA A 276 -7.95 10.55 0.95
C ALA A 276 -6.49 10.07 1.00
N HIS A 277 -5.58 10.92 0.53
CA HIS A 277 -4.18 10.57 0.32
C HIS A 277 -3.21 11.75 0.42
N LYS A 278 -3.65 12.94 0.82
CA LYS A 278 -2.78 14.11 0.94
C LYS A 278 -2.12 14.16 2.32
N ILE A 279 -0.86 14.58 2.38
CA ILE A 279 -0.15 14.96 3.61
C ILE A 279 0.51 16.32 3.37
N HIS A 280 -0.01 17.35 4.02
CA HIS A 280 0.51 18.71 3.92
C HIS A 280 1.45 19.04 5.09
N ASN A 281 2.59 19.67 4.79
CA ASN A 281 3.75 19.84 5.67
C ASN A 281 4.21 18.50 6.30
N GLY A 282 4.13 17.42 5.52
CA GLY A 282 4.33 16.05 6.00
C GLY A 282 5.76 15.55 5.90
N TYR A 283 6.56 15.71 6.97
CA TYR A 283 7.98 15.33 6.98
C TYR A 283 8.19 13.89 7.49
N ILE A 284 8.71 13.01 6.63
CA ILE A 284 9.03 11.61 6.97
C ILE A 284 10.55 11.42 6.93
N VAL A 285 11.11 10.83 7.98
CA VAL A 285 12.55 10.56 8.12
C VAL A 285 12.83 9.19 8.70
N THR A 286 14.05 8.66 8.53
CA THR A 286 14.50 7.41 9.19
C THR A 286 15.65 7.63 10.18
N ASN A 287 15.71 8.82 10.77
CA ASN A 287 16.74 9.23 11.72
C ASN A 287 16.68 8.38 13.00
N GLY A 288 17.76 7.65 13.29
CA GLY A 288 17.85 6.77 14.48
C GLY A 288 17.98 5.27 14.18
N GLY A 289 18.23 4.87 12.94
CA GLY A 289 18.71 3.50 12.62
C GLY A 289 17.65 2.44 12.35
N ASN A 290 16.39 2.84 12.08
CA ASN A 290 15.25 1.93 12.05
C ASN A 290 14.44 1.94 10.74
N GLY A 291 14.99 2.41 9.62
CA GLY A 291 14.26 2.49 8.35
C GLY A 291 14.36 1.26 7.44
N ARG A 292 14.14 0.02 7.89
CA ARG A 292 14.26 -1.18 7.02
C ARG A 292 12.93 -1.74 6.53
N ASN A 293 12.90 -2.20 5.27
CA ASN A 293 11.79 -2.93 4.66
C ASN A 293 10.50 -2.11 4.69
N ASN A 294 10.46 -1.05 3.89
CA ASN A 294 9.38 -0.07 3.93
C ASN A 294 8.80 0.21 2.53
N ILE A 295 7.50 0.42 2.48
CA ILE A 295 6.75 0.80 1.28
C ILE A 295 5.93 2.05 1.61
N LEU A 296 6.04 3.09 0.79
CA LEU A 296 5.12 4.22 0.81
C LEU A 296 4.44 4.28 -0.55
N ARG A 297 3.10 4.29 -0.57
CA ARG A 297 2.32 4.20 -1.81
C ARG A 297 1.16 5.19 -1.86
N ASN A 298 0.91 5.74 -3.05
CA ASN A 298 -0.33 6.47 -3.36
C ASN A 298 -0.56 7.67 -2.42
N ILE A 299 0.43 8.54 -2.26
CA ILE A 299 0.38 9.70 -1.36
C ILE A 299 0.70 10.97 -2.15
N THR A 300 -0.02 12.05 -1.88
CA THR A 300 0.33 13.40 -2.34
C THR A 300 0.93 14.17 -1.18
N VAL A 301 2.21 14.55 -1.29
CA VAL A 301 2.89 15.36 -0.27
C VAL A 301 3.10 16.79 -0.78
N SER A 302 2.85 17.77 0.09
CA SER A 302 3.09 19.19 -0.15
C SER A 302 3.64 19.88 1.10
N HIS A 303 4.20 21.07 0.95
CA HIS A 303 4.72 21.90 2.05
C HIS A 303 4.56 23.39 1.71
N ASP A 304 4.60 24.28 2.72
CA ASP A 304 4.56 25.73 2.48
C ASP A 304 5.93 26.28 2.08
N GLU A 305 5.93 27.36 1.29
CA GLU A 305 7.14 28.09 0.84
C GLU A 305 8.07 28.55 1.99
N SER A 306 7.52 28.80 3.17
CA SER A 306 8.32 29.15 4.37
C SER A 306 9.16 27.99 4.92
N SER A 307 8.95 26.76 4.44
CA SER A 307 9.69 25.55 4.82
C SER A 307 10.78 25.15 3.80
N ASN A 308 11.07 25.95 2.78
CA ASN A 308 11.89 25.62 1.60
C ASN A 308 13.42 25.48 1.85
N HIS A 309 13.78 25.08 3.06
CA HIS A 309 15.15 24.85 3.55
C HIS A 309 15.28 23.49 4.25
N ILE A 310 14.24 22.65 4.21
CA ILE A 310 14.17 21.35 4.89
C ILE A 310 13.64 20.31 3.92
N ASN A 311 14.47 19.30 3.66
CA ASN A 311 14.07 18.15 2.84
C ASN A 311 12.72 17.60 3.31
N VAL A 312 11.78 17.47 2.37
CA VAL A 312 10.40 17.03 2.64
C VAL A 312 10.46 15.62 3.22
N TRP A 313 10.95 14.64 2.46
CA TRP A 313 11.22 13.28 2.94
C TRP A 313 12.71 12.95 2.87
N GLU A 314 13.27 12.38 3.94
CA GLU A 314 14.70 12.10 4.07
C GLU A 314 15.00 10.73 4.69
N PHE A 315 15.45 9.81 3.84
CA PHE A 315 15.81 8.45 4.19
C PHE A 315 17.33 8.39 4.38
N SER A 316 17.79 8.45 5.63
CA SER A 316 19.22 8.62 6.00
C SER A 316 19.87 7.34 6.54
N ASN A 317 19.07 6.42 7.07
CA ASN A 317 19.53 5.15 7.63
C ASN A 317 18.44 4.07 7.49
N GLY A 318 18.81 2.89 6.97
CA GLY A 318 17.87 1.82 6.67
C GLY A 318 18.26 1.03 5.42
N ASN A 319 17.37 0.16 4.94
CA ASN A 319 17.49 -0.41 3.61
C ASN A 319 16.14 -0.92 3.07
N ASN A 320 16.08 -1.22 1.78
CA ASN A 320 14.93 -1.89 1.16
C ASN A 320 13.66 -1.02 1.19
N LEU A 321 13.69 0.09 0.45
CA LEU A 321 12.62 1.09 0.35
C LEU A 321 11.91 1.03 -1.01
N TRP A 322 10.58 1.02 -1.01
CA TRP A 322 9.80 1.35 -2.21
C TRP A 322 8.99 2.63 -2.00
N LEU A 323 9.24 3.64 -2.83
CA LEU A 323 8.35 4.79 -3.02
C LEU A 323 7.61 4.60 -4.33
N ASP A 324 6.27 4.59 -4.27
CA ASP A 324 5.41 4.12 -5.34
C ASP A 324 4.19 5.04 -5.53
N HIS A 325 3.92 5.50 -6.76
CA HIS A 325 2.75 6.37 -7.02
C HIS A 325 2.67 7.58 -6.05
N ILE A 326 3.81 8.18 -5.70
CA ILE A 326 3.87 9.36 -4.84
C ILE A 326 3.80 10.62 -5.71
N THR A 327 3.04 11.62 -5.28
CA THR A 327 3.06 12.97 -5.86
C THR A 327 3.76 13.92 -4.92
N PHE A 328 5.00 14.23 -5.22
CA PHE A 328 5.78 15.28 -4.58
C PHE A 328 5.43 16.63 -5.23
N MET A 329 4.57 17.41 -4.56
CA MET A 329 4.22 18.75 -4.99
C MET A 329 5.22 19.76 -4.44
N GLY A 330 5.84 20.53 -5.34
CA GLY A 330 6.33 21.87 -5.03
C GLY A 330 5.19 22.91 -5.06
N HIS A 331 5.51 24.15 -5.41
CA HIS A 331 4.66 25.30 -5.12
C HIS A 331 3.74 25.71 -6.29
N SER A 332 3.12 26.89 -6.17
CA SER A 332 2.28 27.44 -7.24
C SER A 332 3.10 27.77 -8.50
N ASN A 333 4.32 28.26 -8.31
CA ASN A 333 5.37 28.52 -9.30
C ASN A 333 6.68 27.85 -8.86
N ILE A 334 7.72 27.86 -9.71
CA ILE A 334 9.08 27.50 -9.28
C ILE A 334 9.71 28.72 -8.63
N ASN A 335 10.26 28.58 -7.41
CA ASN A 335 10.94 29.69 -6.73
C ASN A 335 12.46 29.48 -6.83
N THR A 336 13.08 29.92 -7.93
CA THR A 336 14.54 29.80 -8.10
C THR A 336 15.32 30.80 -7.25
N SER A 337 16.44 30.34 -6.69
CA SER A 337 17.15 31.05 -5.63
C SER A 337 18.24 32.02 -6.12
N SER A 338 18.40 33.09 -5.34
CA SER A 338 19.71 33.71 -5.06
C SER A 338 19.82 33.99 -3.56
N TYR A 339 18.73 34.44 -2.91
CA TYR A 339 18.61 34.59 -1.45
C TYR A 339 17.17 34.31 -0.97
N GLY A 340 16.69 33.05 -1.11
CA GLY A 340 15.38 32.63 -0.58
C GLY A 340 14.49 31.74 -1.46
N GLY A 341 15.06 30.95 -2.38
CA GLY A 341 14.28 30.00 -3.21
C GLY A 341 14.21 28.58 -2.62
N ASP A 342 13.75 27.63 -3.45
CA ASP A 342 13.50 26.20 -3.16
C ASP A 342 14.80 25.41 -2.86
N ILE A 343 15.54 25.75 -1.81
CA ILE A 343 16.85 25.15 -1.49
C ILE A 343 16.75 23.78 -0.79
N ASP A 344 15.56 23.34 -0.39
CA ASP A 344 15.27 22.00 0.11
C ASP A 344 15.16 20.96 -1.02
N LYS A 345 14.77 19.73 -0.68
CA LYS A 345 14.63 18.61 -1.61
C LYS A 345 13.29 17.94 -1.37
N LEU A 346 12.55 17.71 -2.45
CA LEU A 346 11.34 16.90 -2.42
C LEU A 346 11.65 15.47 -1.92
N LEU A 347 12.82 14.93 -2.26
CA LEU A 347 13.26 13.62 -1.78
C LEU A 347 14.79 13.55 -1.57
N SER A 348 15.19 13.02 -0.41
CA SER A 348 16.57 12.70 -0.06
C SER A 348 16.72 11.23 0.31
N ILE A 349 17.64 10.51 -0.34
CA ILE A 349 18.10 9.16 0.07
C ILE A 349 19.61 9.22 0.27
N VAL A 350 20.04 9.30 1.53
CA VAL A 350 21.39 9.74 1.92
C VAL A 350 21.95 8.88 3.07
N GLY A 351 23.13 9.23 3.56
CA GLY A 351 23.74 8.55 4.71
C GLY A 351 24.01 7.07 4.42
N THR A 352 23.56 6.20 5.31
CA THR A 352 23.74 4.74 5.18
C THR A 352 22.50 4.03 4.64
N TYR A 353 21.49 4.75 4.14
CA TYR A 353 20.35 4.12 3.50
C TYR A 353 20.79 3.41 2.20
N ASP A 354 20.31 2.20 1.96
CA ASP A 354 20.69 1.43 0.77
C ASP A 354 19.51 0.64 0.15
N TYR A 355 19.64 0.25 -1.10
CA TYR A 355 18.65 -0.52 -1.87
C TYR A 355 17.24 0.10 -1.87
N ALA A 356 17.06 1.17 -2.64
CA ALA A 356 15.77 1.83 -2.81
C ALA A 356 15.25 1.75 -4.26
N THR A 357 13.93 1.71 -4.42
CA THR A 357 13.24 1.96 -5.69
C THR A 357 12.30 3.15 -5.51
N VAL A 358 12.37 4.10 -6.45
CA VAL A 358 11.42 5.19 -6.62
C VAL A 358 10.77 4.98 -7.99
N SER A 359 9.51 4.51 -8.00
CA SER A 359 8.81 4.20 -9.26
C SER A 359 7.46 4.86 -9.37
N ASP A 360 7.07 5.17 -10.60
CA ASP A 360 5.75 5.70 -10.94
C ASP A 360 5.37 6.95 -10.11
N CYS A 361 6.35 7.74 -9.64
CA CYS A 361 6.14 8.96 -8.85
C CYS A 361 6.12 10.22 -9.74
N THR A 362 5.52 11.30 -9.25
CA THR A 362 5.52 12.63 -9.87
C THR A 362 6.28 13.63 -9.00
N PHE A 363 7.09 14.48 -9.63
CA PHE A 363 7.84 15.57 -9.00
C PHE A 363 7.65 16.83 -9.83
N GLY A 364 7.38 17.98 -9.22
CA GLY A 364 7.23 19.20 -10.02
C GLY A 364 7.07 20.50 -9.26
N LYS A 365 7.26 21.60 -10.00
CA LYS A 365 7.23 23.00 -9.55
C LYS A 365 8.19 23.28 -8.38
N HIS A 366 9.46 22.93 -8.58
CA HIS A 366 10.49 23.03 -7.55
C HIS A 366 11.87 23.29 -8.17
N GLU A 367 12.76 24.04 -7.51
CA GLU A 367 14.15 24.17 -7.97
C GLU A 367 14.87 22.82 -7.89
N TYR A 368 15.09 22.27 -6.69
CA TYR A 368 15.82 20.99 -6.53
C TYR A 368 14.89 19.81 -6.26
N GLY A 369 14.87 18.81 -7.14
CA GLY A 369 14.08 17.59 -6.99
C GLY A 369 14.65 16.61 -5.95
N VAL A 370 15.63 15.80 -6.39
CA VAL A 370 16.07 14.60 -5.65
C VAL A 370 17.56 14.64 -5.34
N ILE A 371 17.97 14.21 -4.14
CA ILE A 371 19.38 13.97 -3.81
C ILE A 371 19.61 12.53 -3.36
N LEU A 372 20.58 11.86 -3.98
CA LEU A 372 20.94 10.48 -3.74
C LEU A 372 22.44 10.37 -3.40
N GLY A 373 22.73 9.89 -2.19
CA GLY A 373 24.08 9.82 -1.62
C GLY A 373 24.45 11.01 -0.74
N TYR A 374 25.39 10.77 0.18
CA TYR A 374 25.76 11.72 1.24
C TYR A 374 26.24 13.08 0.67
N PRO A 375 25.76 14.24 1.18
CA PRO A 375 25.90 15.54 0.51
C PRO A 375 27.24 16.25 0.75
N THR A 376 28.35 15.53 0.62
CA THR A 376 29.72 16.05 0.84
C THR A 376 30.66 15.25 -0.04
N ASP A 377 31.67 15.88 -0.64
CA ASP A 377 32.65 15.24 -1.53
C ASP A 377 34.06 15.31 -0.93
N THR A 378 34.36 14.51 0.09
CA THR A 378 35.73 14.35 0.66
C THR A 378 36.20 12.90 0.64
N ASP A 379 37.49 12.68 0.89
CA ASP A 379 38.07 11.33 0.97
C ASP A 379 37.47 10.50 2.13
N GLU A 380 37.09 11.14 3.26
CA GLU A 380 36.40 10.48 4.38
C GLU A 380 34.98 10.06 3.99
N ALA A 381 34.23 10.95 3.32
CA ALA A 381 32.90 10.65 2.83
C ALA A 381 32.93 9.54 1.75
N LEU A 382 33.90 9.58 0.85
CA LEU A 382 34.16 8.49 -0.10
C LEU A 382 34.42 7.17 0.63
N SER A 383 35.29 7.15 1.63
CA SER A 383 35.59 5.95 2.42
C SER A 383 34.34 5.39 3.12
N ALA A 384 33.51 6.27 3.70
CA ALA A 384 32.30 5.88 4.44
C ALA A 384 31.14 5.40 3.53
N TYR A 385 31.01 5.98 2.34
CA TYR A 385 29.81 5.85 1.49
C TYR A 385 30.02 5.16 0.14
N LYS A 386 31.25 4.85 -0.29
CA LYS A 386 31.51 4.14 -1.56
C LYS A 386 30.65 2.87 -1.71
N GLY A 387 29.95 2.78 -2.84
CA GLY A 387 29.07 1.67 -3.19
C GLY A 387 27.61 1.82 -2.76
N LYS A 388 27.24 2.87 -2.01
CA LYS A 388 25.87 3.14 -1.54
C LYS A 388 25.51 4.64 -1.69
N PRO A 389 24.23 4.99 -1.90
CA PRO A 389 23.07 4.11 -1.99
C PRO A 389 22.95 3.43 -3.36
N CYS A 390 22.43 2.20 -3.38
CA CYS A 390 21.92 1.55 -4.57
C CYS A 390 20.47 1.99 -4.80
N VAL A 391 20.20 2.76 -5.86
CA VAL A 391 18.86 3.34 -6.12
C VAL A 391 18.41 3.08 -7.55
N THR A 392 17.18 2.60 -7.69
CA THR A 392 16.46 2.60 -8.97
C THR A 392 15.47 3.75 -8.97
N ILE A 393 15.49 4.55 -10.02
CA ILE A 393 14.54 5.62 -10.27
C ILE A 393 13.93 5.39 -11.65
N MET A 394 12.67 4.93 -11.70
CA MET A 394 12.07 4.51 -12.97
C MET A 394 10.62 4.92 -13.14
N THR A 395 10.17 5.07 -14.38
CA THR A 395 8.77 5.42 -14.76
C THR A 395 8.19 6.66 -14.07
N ASN A 396 9.04 7.52 -13.51
CA ASN A 396 8.62 8.76 -12.83
C ASN A 396 8.39 9.89 -13.84
N TYR A 397 7.55 10.86 -13.46
CA TYR A 397 7.33 12.10 -14.20
C TYR A 397 7.89 13.30 -13.44
N PHE A 398 8.94 13.91 -13.98
CA PHE A 398 9.46 15.20 -13.53
C PHE A 398 8.89 16.29 -14.45
N ASN A 399 8.20 17.28 -13.88
CA ASN A 399 7.50 18.32 -14.63
C ASN A 399 7.68 19.68 -13.96
N SER A 400 8.42 20.60 -14.59
CA SER A 400 8.80 21.87 -13.96
C SER A 400 9.63 21.65 -12.68
N CYS A 401 10.45 20.59 -12.67
CA CYS A 401 11.39 20.26 -11.60
C CYS A 401 12.79 20.57 -12.12
N ILE A 402 13.34 21.72 -11.73
CA ILE A 402 14.34 22.41 -12.56
C ILE A 402 15.71 21.74 -12.52
N THR A 403 16.18 21.30 -11.36
CA THR A 403 17.49 20.68 -11.22
C THR A 403 17.42 19.46 -10.32
N ARG A 404 18.30 18.48 -10.58
CA ARG A 404 18.30 17.17 -9.92
C ARG A 404 17.01 16.40 -10.20
N ALA A 405 16.66 16.30 -11.48
CA ALA A 405 15.45 15.68 -12.00
C ALA A 405 15.79 14.74 -13.20
N PRO A 406 16.26 13.50 -12.98
CA PRO A 406 15.88 12.66 -11.84
C PRO A 406 16.74 12.75 -10.57
N GLY A 407 17.94 13.35 -10.56
CA GLY A 407 18.65 13.49 -9.29
C GLY A 407 20.11 13.97 -9.34
N LEU A 408 20.59 14.39 -8.17
CA LEU A 408 22.02 14.44 -7.86
C LEU A 408 22.45 13.08 -7.31
N MET A 409 23.58 12.55 -7.78
CA MET A 409 24.02 11.18 -7.48
C MET A 409 25.48 11.15 -7.01
N ARG A 410 25.74 10.48 -5.87
CA ARG A 410 27.07 10.25 -5.27
C ARG A 410 27.26 8.81 -4.83
N TYR A 411 28.50 8.33 -4.91
CA TYR A 411 29.08 7.12 -4.31
C TYR A 411 28.53 5.74 -4.70
N GLY A 412 27.23 5.63 -4.96
CA GLY A 412 26.53 4.36 -5.16
C GLY A 412 26.25 3.98 -6.61
N TYR A 413 25.24 3.15 -6.79
CA TYR A 413 24.82 2.57 -8.06
C TYR A 413 23.40 3.01 -8.40
N PHE A 414 23.22 3.60 -9.57
CA PHE A 414 22.01 4.32 -9.95
C PHE A 414 21.48 3.79 -11.27
N HIS A 415 20.30 3.17 -11.22
CA HIS A 415 19.56 2.76 -12.42
C HIS A 415 18.45 3.76 -12.69
N SER A 416 18.53 4.49 -13.80
CA SER A 416 17.48 5.44 -14.20
C SER A 416 16.79 4.98 -15.49
N ALA A 417 15.54 4.53 -15.43
CA ALA A 417 14.88 3.93 -16.59
C ALA A 417 13.45 4.45 -16.85
N ASN A 418 13.15 4.72 -18.13
CA ASN A 418 11.81 5.17 -18.55
C ASN A 418 11.22 6.37 -17.76
N ASN A 419 12.04 7.23 -17.15
CA ASN A 419 11.54 8.46 -16.57
C ASN A 419 11.21 9.46 -17.69
N TYR A 420 10.12 10.20 -17.54
CA TYR A 420 9.84 11.37 -18.35
C TYR A 420 10.29 12.62 -17.58
N VAL A 421 11.21 13.39 -18.16
CA VAL A 421 11.66 14.66 -17.62
C VAL A 421 11.26 15.77 -18.57
N TYR A 422 10.44 16.70 -18.08
CA TYR A 422 9.90 17.81 -18.82
C TYR A 422 10.09 19.12 -18.07
N ASP A 423 10.45 20.17 -18.81
CA ASP A 423 10.60 21.54 -18.28
C ASP A 423 11.63 21.56 -17.13
N PHE A 424 12.90 21.42 -17.49
CA PHE A 424 14.03 21.26 -16.58
C PHE A 424 15.28 22.00 -17.09
N HIS A 425 16.20 22.36 -16.19
CA HIS A 425 17.52 22.89 -16.51
C HIS A 425 18.64 21.83 -16.33
N LEU A 426 18.51 20.91 -15.36
CA LEU A 426 19.53 19.87 -15.14
C LEU A 426 18.94 18.55 -14.64
N ALA A 427 19.06 17.49 -15.44
CA ALA A 427 18.53 16.19 -15.07
C ALA A 427 19.44 15.40 -14.09
N TYR A 428 20.63 14.96 -14.53
CA TYR A 428 21.61 14.30 -13.65
C TYR A 428 22.72 15.26 -13.22
N THR A 429 22.87 15.45 -11.91
CA THR A 429 24.05 16.09 -11.33
C THR A 429 24.98 15.01 -10.79
N MET A 430 26.07 14.71 -11.50
CA MET A 430 26.92 13.57 -11.18
C MET A 430 28.12 13.98 -10.34
N HIS A 431 28.37 13.29 -9.24
CA HIS A 431 29.47 13.56 -8.31
C HIS A 431 30.24 12.28 -7.98
N THR A 432 31.22 12.42 -7.07
CA THR A 432 32.20 11.41 -6.67
C THR A 432 31.66 9.98 -6.65
N GLY A 433 32.32 9.09 -7.39
CA GLY A 433 32.14 7.63 -7.30
C GLY A 433 30.77 7.10 -7.75
N ALA A 434 29.87 7.95 -8.24
CA ALA A 434 28.56 7.51 -8.73
C ALA A 434 28.70 6.61 -9.96
N ASN A 435 27.99 5.48 -9.98
CA ASN A 435 27.87 4.57 -11.11
C ASN A 435 26.45 4.67 -11.67
N ILE A 436 26.30 5.37 -12.79
CA ILE A 436 24.99 5.77 -13.32
C ILE A 436 24.75 5.06 -14.65
N TYR A 437 23.75 4.19 -14.67
CA TYR A 437 23.26 3.53 -15.88
C TYR A 437 21.84 4.03 -16.16
N THR A 438 21.66 4.65 -17.32
CA THR A 438 20.38 5.23 -17.74
C THR A 438 19.89 4.49 -18.98
N GLU A 439 18.58 4.23 -19.09
CA GLU A 439 18.04 3.66 -20.33
C GLU A 439 16.60 4.04 -20.62
N LYS A 440 16.33 4.25 -21.92
CA LYS A 440 14.98 4.50 -22.47
C LYS A 440 14.20 5.62 -21.76
N ASN A 441 14.86 6.60 -21.15
CA ASN A 441 14.22 7.79 -20.59
C ASN A 441 13.84 8.77 -21.71
N TYR A 442 13.05 9.80 -21.38
CA TYR A 442 12.70 10.86 -22.33
C TYR A 442 12.90 12.24 -21.68
N TYR A 443 13.69 13.11 -22.32
CA TYR A 443 14.04 14.44 -21.84
C TYR A 443 13.59 15.51 -22.84
N ASP A 444 12.79 16.45 -22.39
CA ASP A 444 12.20 17.48 -23.25
C ASP A 444 11.88 18.78 -22.50
N GLY A 445 11.61 19.86 -23.24
CA GLY A 445 11.18 21.14 -22.67
C GLY A 445 12.28 21.99 -22.01
N ALA A 446 13.54 21.57 -22.04
CA ALA A 446 14.68 22.25 -21.40
C ALA A 446 15.15 23.56 -22.08
N GLY A 447 14.27 24.23 -22.83
CA GLY A 447 14.51 25.54 -23.44
C GLY A 447 15.71 25.66 -24.38
N ASN A 448 16.31 24.54 -24.81
CA ASN A 448 17.65 24.48 -25.42
C ASN A 448 18.77 25.11 -24.55
N ILE A 449 18.57 25.26 -23.24
CA ILE A 449 19.55 25.78 -22.26
C ILE A 449 19.89 24.75 -21.17
N GLY A 450 18.99 23.80 -20.90
CA GLY A 450 19.21 22.76 -19.91
C GLY A 450 19.91 21.51 -20.44
N SER A 451 20.77 20.94 -19.60
CA SER A 451 21.58 19.75 -19.90
C SER A 451 20.98 18.49 -19.29
N VAL A 452 21.03 17.37 -20.00
CA VAL A 452 20.61 16.07 -19.43
C VAL A 452 21.65 15.59 -18.41
N VAL A 453 22.93 15.80 -18.70
CA VAL A 453 24.02 15.37 -17.83
C VAL A 453 24.87 16.58 -17.44
N ASN A 454 25.10 16.78 -16.15
CA ASN A 454 26.25 17.55 -15.68
C ASN A 454 27.31 16.55 -15.21
N ASP A 455 28.34 16.43 -16.03
CA ASP A 455 29.49 15.55 -15.89
C ASP A 455 30.80 16.33 -15.73
N ASP A 456 30.71 17.65 -15.47
CA ASP A 456 31.88 18.49 -15.22
C ASP A 456 32.59 18.01 -13.95
N ALA A 457 33.61 17.17 -14.18
CA ALA A 457 34.40 16.48 -13.17
C ALA A 457 35.12 17.45 -12.21
N LEU A 458 35.16 18.75 -12.54
CA LEU A 458 35.78 19.82 -11.77
C LEU A 458 34.89 20.33 -10.62
N ASN A 459 33.62 19.92 -10.53
CA ASN A 459 32.76 20.20 -9.37
C ASN A 459 33.07 19.29 -8.15
N ILE A 460 34.08 18.43 -8.25
CA ILE A 460 34.64 17.65 -7.13
C ILE A 460 35.82 18.42 -6.52
N THR A 461 35.53 19.47 -5.76
CA THR A 461 36.55 20.44 -5.29
C THR A 461 37.29 20.06 -4.01
N SER A 462 36.85 19.00 -3.31
CA SER A 462 37.29 18.67 -1.94
C SER A 462 37.82 17.23 -1.77
N ILE A 463 38.15 16.56 -2.88
CA ILE A 463 38.83 15.25 -2.91
C ILE A 463 40.28 15.45 -3.33
N SER A 464 41.19 14.67 -2.75
CA SER A 464 42.61 14.79 -3.07
C SER A 464 42.93 14.50 -4.54
N ASN A 465 43.90 15.23 -5.11
CA ASN A 465 44.37 15.06 -6.49
C ASN A 465 44.88 13.62 -6.78
N ALA A 466 45.29 12.87 -5.75
CA ALA A 466 45.68 11.47 -5.86
C ALA A 466 44.49 10.52 -6.16
N THR A 467 43.28 10.97 -5.87
CA THR A 467 42.02 10.21 -5.90
C THR A 467 41.07 10.70 -7.00
N VAL A 468 41.00 12.02 -7.26
CA VAL A 468 40.02 12.65 -8.18
C VAL A 468 40.00 12.07 -9.61
N GLY A 469 41.13 11.56 -10.11
CA GLY A 469 41.22 10.89 -11.42
C GLY A 469 40.99 9.37 -11.42
N LYS A 470 40.65 8.76 -10.27
CA LYS A 470 40.54 7.29 -10.09
C LYS A 470 39.16 6.83 -9.60
N VAL A 471 38.31 7.76 -9.18
CA VAL A 471 36.90 7.52 -8.88
C VAL A 471 36.03 8.30 -9.85
N GLY A 472 34.85 7.78 -10.14
CA GLY A 472 33.88 8.40 -11.03
C GLY A 472 33.41 9.80 -10.57
N PRO A 473 32.50 10.41 -11.33
CA PRO A 473 31.34 9.72 -11.90
C PRO A 473 31.62 8.85 -13.12
N TRP A 474 30.87 7.75 -13.22
CA TRP A 474 30.80 6.91 -14.40
C TRP A 474 29.37 6.90 -14.94
N TYR A 475 29.19 7.12 -16.24
CA TYR A 475 27.88 7.26 -16.87
C TYR A 475 27.72 6.38 -18.11
N THR A 476 26.54 5.82 -18.34
CA THR A 476 26.21 5.16 -19.60
C THR A 476 24.71 5.30 -19.87
N ASP A 477 24.34 5.72 -21.09
CA ASP A 477 22.96 5.69 -21.59
C ASP A 477 22.75 4.54 -22.58
N ASN A 478 21.57 3.91 -22.52
CA ASN A 478 21.09 2.94 -23.51
C ASN A 478 19.78 3.42 -24.18
N GLY A 479 19.92 4.38 -25.09
CA GLY A 479 18.87 4.79 -26.02
C GLY A 479 17.70 5.52 -25.36
N SER A 480 17.99 6.41 -24.42
CA SER A 480 17.06 7.47 -24.05
C SER A 480 16.91 8.48 -25.21
N ILE A 481 15.86 9.30 -25.17
CA ILE A 481 15.60 10.36 -26.16
C ILE A 481 15.76 11.73 -25.48
N ALA A 482 16.52 12.63 -26.09
CA ALA A 482 16.58 14.04 -25.73
C ALA A 482 16.19 14.88 -26.96
N VAL A 483 15.23 15.81 -26.81
CA VAL A 483 14.70 16.60 -27.94
C VAL A 483 15.06 18.08 -27.81
N ARG A 484 14.39 18.84 -26.94
CA ARG A 484 14.60 20.30 -26.76
C ARG A 484 15.59 20.61 -25.62
N CYS A 485 16.75 19.98 -25.68
CA CYS A 485 17.83 20.10 -24.69
C CYS A 485 19.03 20.85 -25.27
N TYR A 486 19.88 21.43 -24.42
CA TYR A 486 21.11 22.10 -24.85
C TYR A 486 22.01 21.15 -25.67
N ASN A 487 22.67 21.67 -26.70
CA ASN A 487 23.32 20.81 -27.71
C ASN A 487 24.55 20.04 -27.20
N ASN A 488 25.18 20.51 -26.12
CA ASN A 488 26.21 19.76 -25.40
C ASN A 488 25.55 19.08 -24.18
N ASN A 489 25.94 17.84 -23.88
CA ASN A 489 25.44 17.04 -22.76
C ASN A 489 23.95 16.64 -22.83
N ASN A 490 23.38 16.55 -24.03
CA ASN A 490 22.06 15.98 -24.33
C ASN A 490 22.14 14.47 -24.60
N LEU A 491 22.77 13.71 -23.71
CA LEU A 491 23.20 12.29 -23.90
C LEU A 491 24.39 12.11 -24.87
N ARG A 492 24.76 13.14 -25.63
CA ARG A 492 25.97 13.18 -26.47
C ARG A 492 27.04 14.06 -25.83
N ASN A 493 28.31 13.79 -26.18
CA ASN A 493 29.49 14.52 -25.72
C ASN A 493 29.74 14.49 -24.19
N VAL A 494 29.23 13.45 -23.49
CA VAL A 494 29.57 13.20 -22.08
C VAL A 494 31.04 12.78 -21.97
N SER A 495 31.80 13.51 -21.16
CA SER A 495 33.23 13.34 -20.88
C SER A 495 33.53 12.33 -19.77
N SER A 496 32.60 12.09 -18.84
CA SER A 496 32.77 11.07 -17.80
C SER A 496 32.92 9.66 -18.39
N LEU A 497 33.79 8.83 -17.80
CA LEU A 497 34.04 7.47 -18.25
C LEU A 497 32.78 6.59 -18.20
N SER A 498 32.70 5.60 -19.10
CA SER A 498 31.59 4.65 -19.11
C SER A 498 31.58 3.74 -17.89
N THR A 499 30.41 3.49 -17.29
CA THR A 499 30.26 2.42 -16.28
C THR A 499 30.13 1.05 -16.97
N SER A 500 30.85 0.06 -16.47
CA SER A 500 30.70 -1.35 -16.89
C SER A 500 29.57 -2.07 -16.15
N TRP A 501 29.06 -1.49 -15.06
CA TRP A 501 27.96 -2.06 -14.29
C TRP A 501 26.65 -2.04 -15.10
N ARG A 502 25.81 -3.07 -14.91
CA ARG A 502 24.50 -3.22 -15.56
C ARG A 502 23.46 -3.68 -14.53
N PRO A 503 22.27 -3.03 -14.44
CA PRO A 503 21.21 -3.40 -13.51
C PRO A 503 20.75 -4.86 -13.60
N SER A 504 20.79 -5.43 -14.82
CA SER A 504 20.41 -6.82 -15.10
C SER A 504 21.29 -7.88 -14.42
N ASN A 505 22.46 -7.49 -13.90
CA ASN A 505 23.28 -8.37 -13.05
C ASN A 505 22.72 -8.52 -11.63
N GLN A 506 21.86 -7.58 -11.19
CA GLN A 506 21.29 -7.53 -9.85
C GLN A 506 19.82 -7.97 -9.81
N TYR A 507 18.97 -7.52 -10.74
CA TYR A 507 17.54 -7.83 -10.73
C TYR A 507 16.95 -7.90 -12.15
N SER A 508 15.81 -8.58 -12.27
CA SER A 508 14.99 -8.60 -13.47
C SER A 508 14.04 -7.40 -13.50
N TYR A 509 13.83 -6.82 -14.68
CA TYR A 509 12.95 -5.65 -14.87
C TYR A 509 12.45 -5.60 -16.32
N LYS A 510 11.45 -4.76 -16.57
CA LYS A 510 10.95 -4.42 -17.91
C LYS A 510 11.15 -2.93 -18.17
N VAL A 511 11.45 -2.60 -19.43
CA VAL A 511 11.44 -1.23 -19.94
C VAL A 511 10.52 -1.13 -21.16
N ILE A 512 9.86 0.02 -21.30
CA ILE A 512 9.06 0.38 -22.48
C ILE A 512 9.90 1.17 -23.49
N GLY A 513 9.38 1.35 -24.71
CA GLY A 513 10.02 2.19 -25.72
C GLY A 513 10.14 3.64 -25.24
N ALA A 514 11.29 4.28 -25.49
CA ALA A 514 11.52 5.65 -25.04
C ALA A 514 10.48 6.64 -25.60
N SER A 515 9.96 6.40 -26.80
CA SER A 515 8.86 7.17 -27.41
C SER A 515 7.55 7.11 -26.63
N ASP A 516 7.30 6.04 -25.88
CA ASP A 516 6.04 5.76 -25.19
C ASP A 516 6.03 6.33 -23.77
N VAL A 517 7.22 6.59 -23.23
CA VAL A 517 7.48 7.13 -21.88
C VAL A 517 6.69 8.40 -21.55
N PRO A 518 6.60 9.42 -22.42
CA PRO A 518 5.81 10.62 -22.11
C PRO A 518 4.31 10.35 -21.95
N ASN A 519 3.77 9.34 -22.65
CA ASN A 519 2.35 8.97 -22.54
C ASN A 519 2.12 8.08 -21.31
N TYR A 520 3.03 7.13 -21.06
CA TYR A 520 2.98 6.28 -19.87
C TYR A 520 3.07 7.13 -18.59
N CYS A 521 4.11 7.96 -18.44
CA CYS A 521 4.39 8.68 -17.19
C CYS A 521 3.28 9.70 -16.87
N ARG A 522 2.79 10.46 -17.86
CA ARG A 522 1.65 11.39 -17.65
C ARG A 522 0.37 10.70 -17.20
N SER A 523 0.13 9.46 -17.65
CA SER A 523 -1.10 8.70 -17.32
C SER A 523 -0.98 7.98 -15.97
N ASN A 524 0.19 7.40 -15.71
CA ASN A 524 0.38 6.38 -14.69
C ASN A 524 1.18 6.86 -13.48
N ALA A 525 2.05 7.85 -13.60
CA ALA A 525 2.80 8.34 -12.45
C ALA A 525 1.92 9.17 -11.47
N GLY A 526 2.34 9.24 -10.21
CA GLY A 526 1.68 9.99 -9.13
C GLY A 526 0.50 9.27 -8.48
N ALA A 527 -0.03 9.88 -7.41
CA ALA A 527 -1.15 9.33 -6.65
C ALA A 527 -2.43 9.28 -7.51
N LYS A 528 -3.27 8.29 -7.21
CA LYS A 528 -4.49 7.90 -7.92
C LYS A 528 -5.70 7.95 -6.98
N MET A 529 -6.85 8.26 -7.57
CA MET A 529 -8.17 8.21 -6.90
C MET A 529 -9.02 7.01 -7.35
N SER A 530 -8.43 6.01 -8.01
CA SER A 530 -9.13 4.78 -8.38
C SER A 530 -8.19 3.58 -8.52
N CYS A 531 -8.71 2.41 -8.15
CA CYS A 531 -8.11 1.10 -8.38
C CYS A 531 -7.86 0.79 -9.87
N ASN A 532 -8.70 1.33 -10.76
CA ASN A 532 -8.54 1.22 -12.21
C ASN A 532 -7.37 2.04 -12.74
N ASP A 533 -6.88 3.03 -11.97
CA ASP A 533 -5.82 3.93 -12.40
C ASP A 533 -4.42 3.56 -11.92
N MET A 534 -4.31 2.64 -10.96
CA MET A 534 -3.04 2.03 -10.56
C MET A 534 -2.47 1.20 -11.72
N ALA A 535 -1.19 1.41 -12.06
CA ALA A 535 -0.55 0.77 -13.21
C ALA A 535 0.94 0.52 -12.94
N TYR A 536 1.46 -0.60 -13.42
CA TYR A 536 2.91 -0.87 -13.36
C TYR A 536 3.39 -1.40 -14.71
N ALA A 537 4.56 -0.96 -15.17
CA ALA A 537 5.21 -1.46 -16.39
C ALA A 537 5.52 -2.98 -16.31
N ALA A 538 5.57 -3.53 -15.09
CA ALA A 538 5.69 -4.97 -14.84
C ALA A 538 4.43 -5.78 -15.23
N PHE A 539 3.23 -5.16 -15.17
CA PHE A 539 1.94 -5.84 -15.34
C PHE A 539 1.52 -5.89 -16.81
N SER A 540 0.66 -6.85 -17.16
CA SER A 540 0.12 -7.00 -18.51
C SER A 540 -1.08 -6.09 -18.80
N GLN A 541 -1.71 -5.53 -17.76
CA GLN A 541 -2.91 -4.69 -17.84
C GLN A 541 -2.88 -3.62 -16.74
N LYS A 542 -3.58 -2.50 -16.98
CA LYS A 542 -3.87 -1.47 -15.97
C LYS A 542 -4.87 -2.03 -14.94
N GLY A 543 -4.84 -1.50 -13.73
CA GLY A 543 -5.77 -1.84 -12.67
C GLY A 543 -5.18 -2.79 -11.61
N VAL A 544 -5.35 -2.42 -10.35
CA VAL A 544 -4.98 -3.20 -9.17
C VAL A 544 -6.23 -3.34 -8.30
N PRO A 545 -6.75 -4.56 -8.03
CA PRO A 545 -8.02 -4.67 -7.31
C PRO A 545 -7.90 -4.13 -5.87
N ILE A 546 -9.03 -3.66 -5.35
CA ILE A 546 -9.16 -3.05 -4.02
C ILE A 546 -8.86 -4.04 -2.90
N ALA A 547 -8.45 -3.52 -1.74
CA ALA A 547 -8.14 -4.34 -0.56
C ALA A 547 -9.34 -5.11 0.03
N SER A 548 -10.58 -4.74 -0.29
CA SER A 548 -11.80 -5.47 0.09
C SER A 548 -12.23 -6.54 -0.92
N TYR A 549 -11.53 -6.71 -2.06
CA TYR A 549 -11.94 -7.62 -3.13
C TYR A 549 -11.94 -9.08 -2.64
N LEU A 550 -13.14 -9.66 -2.50
CA LEU A 550 -13.41 -11.01 -2.02
C LEU A 550 -14.65 -11.58 -2.71
N VAL A 551 -14.65 -12.88 -2.98
CA VAL A 551 -15.85 -13.65 -3.35
C VAL A 551 -16.32 -14.45 -2.14
N THR A 552 -17.50 -14.11 -1.63
CA THR A 552 -18.13 -14.77 -0.49
C THR A 552 -18.84 -16.06 -0.90
N GLY A 553 -18.57 -17.16 -0.20
CA GLY A 553 -19.35 -18.40 -0.33
C GLY A 553 -20.75 -18.26 0.28
N GLN A 554 -21.70 -19.06 -0.19
CA GLN A 554 -23.10 -18.98 0.25
C GLN A 554 -23.30 -19.55 1.67
N SER A 555 -24.25 -18.97 2.42
CA SER A 555 -24.60 -19.24 3.83
C SER A 555 -23.59 -18.77 4.89
N THR A 556 -24.10 -18.13 5.95
CA THR A 556 -23.35 -17.46 7.02
C THR A 556 -23.32 -18.28 8.32
N PRO A 557 -22.14 -18.72 8.81
CA PRO A 557 -21.97 -19.24 10.17
C PRO A 557 -21.37 -18.17 11.12
N SER A 558 -21.81 -18.20 12.37
CA SER A 558 -21.33 -17.32 13.46
C SER A 558 -19.91 -17.67 13.94
N TYR A 559 -19.09 -16.66 14.21
CA TYR A 559 -17.77 -16.84 14.84
C TYR A 559 -17.85 -17.04 16.36
N PRO A 560 -17.09 -17.98 16.96
CA PRO A 560 -16.89 -18.03 18.40
C PRO A 560 -15.87 -16.96 18.86
N SER A 561 -16.19 -16.28 19.97
CA SER A 561 -15.33 -15.27 20.59
C SER A 561 -14.06 -15.87 21.21
N PRO A 562 -12.88 -15.21 21.12
CA PRO A 562 -11.66 -15.68 21.75
C PRO A 562 -11.67 -15.48 23.28
N THR A 563 -11.32 -16.53 24.01
CA THR A 563 -11.13 -16.49 25.47
C THR A 563 -9.85 -15.74 25.85
N PRO A 564 -9.87 -14.75 26.76
CA PRO A 564 -8.66 -14.03 27.16
C PRO A 564 -7.69 -14.93 27.94
N SER A 565 -6.42 -14.98 27.51
CA SER A 565 -5.33 -15.54 28.32
C SER A 565 -4.76 -14.48 29.26
N GLN A 566 -4.50 -14.87 30.51
CA GLN A 566 -3.94 -13.97 31.53
C GLN A 566 -2.42 -13.80 31.35
N TRP A 567 -1.93 -12.57 31.41
CA TRP A 567 -0.51 -12.24 31.49
C TRP A 567 -0.16 -11.66 32.87
N VAL A 568 0.85 -12.24 33.52
CA VAL A 568 1.37 -11.79 34.81
C VAL A 568 2.40 -10.67 34.60
N GLN A 569 2.29 -9.58 35.34
CA GLN A 569 3.25 -8.46 35.34
C GLN A 569 4.52 -8.79 36.14
N PRO A 570 5.73 -8.47 35.65
CA PRO A 570 6.96 -8.52 36.46
C PRO A 570 6.98 -7.42 37.52
N SER A 571 7.43 -7.74 38.74
CA SER A 571 7.52 -6.78 39.84
C SER A 571 8.66 -5.76 39.67
N LYS A 572 8.43 -4.52 40.08
CA LYS A 572 9.47 -3.49 40.27
C LYS A 572 9.64 -3.20 41.76
N ASN A 573 10.88 -3.22 42.24
CA ASN A 573 11.21 -2.75 43.59
C ASN A 573 11.16 -1.20 43.68
N PRO A 574 10.86 -0.62 44.86
CA PRO A 574 10.55 0.80 45.00
C PRO A 574 11.78 1.69 45.26
N VAL A 575 11.62 2.99 44.98
CA VAL A 575 12.49 4.08 45.49
C VAL A 575 11.63 4.98 46.40
N PRO A 576 12.14 5.53 47.52
CA PRO A 576 11.29 6.06 48.59
C PRO A 576 10.64 7.44 48.35
N SER A 577 9.64 7.71 49.18
CA SER A 577 8.72 8.86 49.15
C SER A 577 9.18 10.06 50.01
N VAL A 578 8.69 11.26 49.67
CA VAL A 578 8.45 12.34 50.62
C VAL A 578 7.04 12.93 50.40
N THR A 579 6.32 13.18 51.49
CA THR A 579 4.95 13.76 51.55
C THR A 579 5.00 15.23 52.02
N PRO A 580 3.92 16.02 51.84
CA PRO A 580 2.93 16.11 52.93
C PRO A 580 1.44 16.20 52.51
N SER A 581 0.62 15.78 53.47
CA SER A 581 -0.85 15.80 53.58
C SER A 581 -1.62 17.04 53.07
N ASN A 582 -2.80 16.82 52.47
CA ASN A 582 -4.09 17.24 53.04
C ASN A 582 -5.27 16.49 52.39
N ALA A 583 -6.22 16.03 53.21
CA ALA A 583 -7.36 15.22 52.77
C ALA A 583 -8.71 15.84 53.19
N PRO A 584 -9.71 15.83 52.29
CA PRO A 584 -11.11 15.75 52.66
C PRO A 584 -11.76 14.45 52.15
N THR A 585 -12.49 13.78 53.03
CA THR A 585 -13.59 12.80 52.82
C THR A 585 -13.71 12.08 51.47
N ALA A 586 -13.55 10.75 51.51
CA ALA A 586 -13.77 9.85 50.38
C ALA A 586 -15.23 9.85 49.87
N VAL A 587 -15.40 10.11 48.58
CA VAL A 587 -16.51 9.55 47.80
C VAL A 587 -16.12 8.12 47.41
N ALA A 588 -17.07 7.18 47.41
CA ALA A 588 -16.79 5.79 47.06
C ALA A 588 -16.17 5.67 45.65
N PRO A 589 -15.18 4.78 45.44
CA PRO A 589 -14.58 4.59 44.13
C PRO A 589 -15.65 4.12 43.12
N PRO A 590 -15.60 4.58 41.85
CA PRO A 590 -16.45 4.04 40.80
C PRO A 590 -16.27 2.53 40.70
N ASN A 591 -17.38 1.80 40.53
CA ASN A 591 -17.37 0.35 40.39
C ASN A 591 -16.60 -0.06 39.11
N GLU A 592 -15.41 -0.63 39.26
CA GLU A 592 -14.52 -0.99 38.14
C GLU A 592 -15.03 -2.17 37.27
N ASN A 593 -16.16 -2.78 37.63
CA ASN A 593 -16.89 -3.67 36.74
C ASN A 593 -18.24 -3.04 36.34
N PRO A 594 -18.45 -2.65 35.07
CA PRO A 594 -19.81 -2.43 34.57
C PRO A 594 -20.58 -3.74 34.73
N SER A 595 -21.71 -3.67 35.44
CA SER A 595 -22.54 -4.83 35.72
C SER A 595 -23.02 -5.48 34.43
N THR A 596 -23.09 -6.81 34.41
CA THR A 596 -23.73 -7.60 33.33
C THR A 596 -25.26 -7.50 33.34
N GLY A 597 -25.81 -6.38 33.83
CA GLY A 597 -27.23 -6.06 33.83
C GLY A 597 -27.62 -5.22 32.61
N ASN A 598 -28.81 -4.62 32.64
CA ASN A 598 -29.18 -3.68 31.58
C ASN A 598 -28.31 -2.42 31.66
N VAL A 599 -27.85 -1.95 30.50
CA VAL A 599 -26.91 -0.81 30.37
C VAL A 599 -27.60 0.39 29.74
N ILE A 600 -28.56 0.12 28.86
CA ILE A 600 -29.38 1.13 28.20
C ILE A 600 -30.86 0.76 28.38
N ASP A 601 -31.65 1.67 28.96
CA ASP A 601 -33.10 1.61 28.85
C ASP A 601 -33.49 2.32 27.55
N ILE A 602 -34.30 1.67 26.72
CA ILE A 602 -34.84 2.24 25.48
C ILE A 602 -36.35 2.38 25.63
N SER A 603 -36.85 3.60 25.47
CA SER A 603 -38.29 3.91 25.41
C SER A 603 -38.60 4.59 24.09
N ALA A 604 -39.70 4.19 23.45
CA ALA A 604 -40.19 4.83 22.23
C ALA A 604 -41.52 5.56 22.46
N ASP A 605 -41.70 6.66 21.73
CA ASP A 605 -42.99 7.33 21.54
C ASP A 605 -43.18 7.68 20.05
N GLY A 606 -44.41 7.94 19.61
CA GLY A 606 -44.64 8.19 18.20
C GLY A 606 -46.09 8.47 17.82
N ASN A 607 -46.30 8.73 16.54
CA ASN A 607 -47.61 8.96 15.94
C ASN A 607 -47.72 8.11 14.67
N SER A 608 -48.88 7.48 14.46
CA SER A 608 -49.17 6.70 13.27
C SER A 608 -50.42 7.21 12.55
N TRP A 609 -50.48 6.95 11.25
CA TRP A 609 -51.62 7.23 10.39
C TRP A 609 -51.78 6.10 9.36
N SER A 610 -52.81 6.18 8.52
CA SER A 610 -53.04 5.17 7.48
C SER A 610 -51.86 5.10 6.50
N GLY A 611 -51.01 4.08 6.66
CA GLY A 611 -49.89 3.77 5.76
C GLY A 611 -48.51 4.28 6.19
N GLY A 612 -48.36 4.92 7.35
CA GLY A 612 -47.05 5.37 7.83
C GLY A 612 -47.04 5.84 9.28
N TYR A 613 -45.84 6.07 9.81
CA TYR A 613 -45.64 6.51 11.19
C TYR A 613 -44.35 7.32 11.37
N THR A 614 -44.28 8.02 12.50
CA THR A 614 -43.04 8.57 13.09
C THR A 614 -42.85 8.02 14.49
N MET A 615 -41.61 7.71 14.86
CA MET A 615 -41.24 7.19 16.18
C MET A 615 -39.92 7.81 16.64
N ASN A 616 -39.86 8.27 17.89
CA ASN A 616 -38.61 8.62 18.55
C ASN A 616 -38.16 7.47 19.45
N LEU A 617 -36.86 7.23 19.54
CA LEU A 617 -36.25 6.36 20.53
C LEU A 617 -35.39 7.21 21.47
N THR A 618 -35.68 7.12 22.76
CA THR A 618 -34.85 7.69 23.82
C THR A 618 -33.97 6.62 24.42
N LEU A 619 -32.66 6.81 24.32
CA LEU A 619 -31.63 5.95 24.91
C LEU A 619 -31.19 6.54 26.26
N LYS A 620 -31.47 5.84 27.36
CA LYS A 620 -31.08 6.25 28.72
C LYS A 620 -29.99 5.34 29.26
N ASN A 621 -28.83 5.91 29.60
CA ASN A 621 -27.70 5.17 30.16
C ASN A 621 -27.89 4.90 31.65
N VAL A 622 -28.12 3.64 32.00
CA VAL A 622 -28.30 3.16 33.38
C VAL A 622 -27.07 2.46 33.95
N SER A 623 -25.97 2.38 33.19
CA SER A 623 -24.76 1.61 33.53
C SER A 623 -23.83 2.23 34.59
N GLY A 624 -24.17 3.43 35.10
CA GLY A 624 -23.33 4.19 36.03
C GLY A 624 -22.01 4.73 35.46
N ASN A 625 -21.69 4.44 34.19
CA ASN A 625 -20.46 4.81 33.51
C ASN A 625 -20.73 5.74 32.33
N ASN A 626 -19.79 6.60 31.96
CA ASN A 626 -19.91 7.42 30.75
C ASN A 626 -19.67 6.57 29.50
N ILE A 627 -20.63 6.58 28.58
CA ILE A 627 -20.50 5.97 27.26
C ILE A 627 -19.90 6.99 26.30
N SER A 628 -18.74 6.69 25.72
CA SER A 628 -18.00 7.61 24.84
C SER A 628 -18.27 7.41 23.34
N ASP A 629 -18.93 6.31 22.97
CA ASP A 629 -19.46 6.07 21.63
C ASP A 629 -20.55 4.99 21.71
N TRP A 630 -21.48 4.98 20.76
CA TRP A 630 -22.56 3.98 20.72
C TRP A 630 -23.01 3.63 19.30
N THR A 631 -23.66 2.48 19.16
CA THR A 631 -24.29 2.04 17.91
C THR A 631 -25.47 1.14 18.25
N LEU A 632 -26.67 1.53 17.82
CA LEU A 632 -27.88 0.74 17.96
C LEU A 632 -28.14 -0.06 16.67
N TYR A 633 -28.54 -1.32 16.80
CA TYR A 633 -28.99 -2.16 15.71
C TYR A 633 -30.44 -2.58 15.96
N LEU A 634 -31.31 -2.37 14.98
CA LEU A 634 -32.74 -2.74 14.98
C LEU A 634 -33.03 -3.72 13.84
N ASN A 635 -34.04 -4.58 13.97
CA ASN A 635 -34.40 -5.51 12.89
C ASN A 635 -35.39 -4.88 11.89
N LYS A 636 -35.10 -5.02 10.59
CA LYS A 636 -35.94 -4.52 9.50
C LYS A 636 -37.26 -5.26 9.32
N SER A 637 -37.37 -6.47 9.88
CA SER A 637 -38.62 -7.22 9.95
C SER A 637 -39.60 -6.65 10.98
N GLU A 638 -39.12 -5.81 11.91
CA GLU A 638 -39.92 -5.20 12.97
C GLU A 638 -40.30 -3.75 12.61
N ALA A 639 -39.45 -3.03 11.85
CA ALA A 639 -39.71 -1.66 11.38
C ALA A 639 -39.18 -1.39 9.95
N ASP A 640 -40.05 -0.91 9.05
CA ASP A 640 -39.65 -0.37 7.74
C ASP A 640 -39.22 1.11 7.87
N ILE A 641 -37.94 1.34 8.18
CA ILE A 641 -37.38 2.68 8.43
C ILE A 641 -36.96 3.35 7.12
N THR A 642 -37.61 4.46 6.76
CA THR A 642 -37.38 5.21 5.51
C THR A 642 -36.60 6.50 5.70
N SER A 643 -36.61 7.09 6.89
CA SER A 643 -35.94 8.36 7.22
C SER A 643 -35.51 8.38 8.68
N LEU A 644 -34.40 9.07 9.00
CA LEU A 644 -33.84 9.18 10.36
C LEU A 644 -33.37 10.63 10.58
N TRP A 645 -33.58 11.16 11.79
CA TRP A 645 -33.00 12.42 12.27
C TRP A 645 -32.30 12.23 13.62
N CYS A 646 -31.34 13.12 13.93
CA CYS A 646 -30.50 13.07 15.13
C CYS A 646 -29.66 11.78 15.29
N GLY A 647 -29.36 11.12 14.17
CA GLY A 647 -28.45 9.98 14.08
C GLY A 647 -28.17 9.63 12.61
N LYS A 648 -27.25 8.69 12.39
CA LYS A 648 -26.82 8.22 11.05
C LYS A 648 -27.29 6.80 10.82
N MET A 649 -28.12 6.62 9.79
CA MET A 649 -28.67 5.32 9.42
C MET A 649 -27.81 4.61 8.38
N GLN A 650 -27.55 3.32 8.59
CA GLN A 650 -27.00 2.42 7.57
C GLN A 650 -27.79 1.11 7.53
N SER A 651 -28.27 0.74 6.34
CA SER A 651 -28.95 -0.53 6.10
C SER A 651 -27.94 -1.68 6.02
N LEU A 652 -28.10 -2.71 6.86
CA LEU A 652 -27.23 -3.89 6.95
C LEU A 652 -28.05 -5.19 6.78
N GLY A 653 -28.41 -5.53 5.55
CA GLY A 653 -29.21 -6.73 5.25
C GLY A 653 -30.57 -6.69 5.97
N ASN A 654 -30.76 -7.58 6.95
CA ASN A 654 -31.98 -7.65 7.77
C ASN A 654 -31.99 -6.68 8.96
N GLN A 655 -30.95 -5.86 9.16
CA GLN A 655 -30.88 -4.89 10.26
C GLN A 655 -30.72 -3.45 9.74
N VAL A 656 -31.12 -2.49 10.57
CA VAL A 656 -30.70 -1.08 10.48
C VAL A 656 -29.70 -0.82 11.58
N MET A 657 -28.55 -0.26 11.23
CA MET A 657 -27.58 0.28 12.17
C MET A 657 -27.77 1.79 12.28
N ILE A 658 -27.81 2.30 13.51
CA ILE A 658 -27.96 3.71 13.86
C ILE A 658 -26.75 4.11 14.70
N ARG A 659 -26.05 5.15 14.25
CA ARG A 659 -24.91 5.75 14.94
C ARG A 659 -25.20 7.19 15.38
N PRO A 660 -24.49 7.70 16.39
CA PRO A 660 -24.60 9.10 16.79
C PRO A 660 -24.20 10.08 15.68
N GLU A 661 -24.76 11.28 15.79
CA GLU A 661 -24.11 12.49 15.29
C GLU A 661 -23.00 12.93 16.24
N SER A 662 -22.06 13.75 15.76
CA SER A 662 -20.90 14.18 16.57
C SER A 662 -21.28 14.89 17.89
N TYR A 663 -22.47 15.49 17.97
CA TYR A 663 -22.96 16.19 19.16
C TYR A 663 -23.67 15.28 20.18
N ASN A 664 -24.11 14.07 19.80
CA ASN A 664 -24.79 13.11 20.71
C ASN A 664 -24.04 11.77 20.85
N GLN A 665 -22.76 11.74 20.49
CA GLN A 665 -21.88 10.59 20.65
C GLN A 665 -21.60 10.22 22.11
N ASN A 666 -21.40 11.21 22.97
CA ASN A 666 -21.17 11.00 24.39
C ASN A 666 -22.51 10.91 25.15
N LEU A 667 -22.73 9.80 25.85
CA LEU A 667 -23.90 9.59 26.70
C LEU A 667 -23.44 9.33 28.15
N GLY A 668 -23.45 10.40 28.96
CA GLY A 668 -22.99 10.35 30.36
C GLY A 668 -23.82 9.40 31.24
N ALA A 669 -23.27 8.99 32.38
CA ALA A 669 -23.95 8.15 33.36
C ALA A 669 -25.28 8.79 33.82
N GLY A 670 -26.39 8.06 33.73
CA GLY A 670 -27.74 8.58 34.00
C GLY A 670 -28.29 9.52 32.92
N GLY A 671 -27.49 9.88 31.92
CA GLY A 671 -27.89 10.74 30.81
C GLY A 671 -28.88 10.05 29.86
N SER A 672 -29.55 10.86 29.04
CA SER A 672 -30.44 10.39 27.98
C SER A 672 -30.24 11.20 26.71
N LEU A 673 -30.41 10.55 25.56
CA LEU A 673 -30.51 11.21 24.26
C LEU A 673 -31.71 10.66 23.50
N THR A 674 -32.27 11.45 22.60
CA THR A 674 -33.40 11.06 21.75
C THR A 674 -33.02 11.26 20.30
N PHE A 675 -33.30 10.27 19.46
CA PHE A 675 -33.31 10.39 18.00
C PHE A 675 -34.66 9.87 17.48
N GLY A 676 -34.99 10.11 16.22
CA GLY A 676 -36.26 9.62 15.68
C GLY A 676 -36.21 9.29 14.20
N PHE A 677 -37.22 8.54 13.77
CA PHE A 677 -37.33 8.03 12.42
C PHE A 677 -38.77 7.97 11.91
N GLY A 678 -38.92 8.00 10.59
CA GLY A 678 -40.17 7.77 9.89
C GLY A 678 -40.15 6.41 9.18
N GLY A 679 -41.32 5.79 9.03
CA GLY A 679 -41.47 4.51 8.36
C GLY A 679 -42.83 4.31 7.69
N ASN A 680 -42.92 3.29 6.82
CA ASN A 680 -44.15 2.93 6.13
C ASN A 680 -44.94 1.86 6.90
N GLY A 681 -46.25 1.78 6.66
CA GLY A 681 -47.11 0.75 7.22
C GLY A 681 -47.49 1.01 8.68
N THR A 682 -47.57 -0.05 9.47
CA THR A 682 -47.95 0.00 10.89
C THR A 682 -46.74 0.33 11.76
N MET A 683 -46.92 1.24 12.73
CA MET A 683 -45.90 1.52 13.75
C MET A 683 -45.59 0.25 14.57
N PRO A 684 -44.32 -0.04 14.89
CA PRO A 684 -43.97 -1.19 15.73
C PRO A 684 -44.50 -1.01 17.16
N ASN A 685 -44.98 -2.10 17.77
CA ASN A 685 -45.34 -2.15 19.19
C ASN A 685 -44.18 -2.64 20.09
N ALA A 686 -43.03 -2.94 19.49
CA ALA A 686 -41.78 -3.33 20.15
C ALA A 686 -40.67 -3.48 19.10
N LEU A 687 -39.42 -3.25 19.49
CA LEU A 687 -38.22 -3.49 18.69
C LEU A 687 -37.17 -4.26 19.48
N SER A 688 -36.70 -5.36 18.89
CA SER A 688 -35.53 -6.08 19.36
C SER A 688 -34.27 -5.30 18.98
N TYR A 689 -33.40 -5.04 19.95
CA TYR A 689 -32.18 -4.29 19.73
C TYR A 689 -30.90 -5.03 20.13
N LYS A 690 -29.82 -4.67 19.45
CA LYS A 690 -28.44 -4.86 19.92
C LYS A 690 -27.79 -3.49 20.05
N PHE A 691 -27.28 -3.16 21.21
CA PHE A 691 -26.62 -1.89 21.51
C PHE A 691 -25.13 -2.15 21.79
N VAL A 692 -24.28 -1.64 20.90
CA VAL A 692 -22.81 -1.68 21.04
C VAL A 692 -22.37 -0.33 21.59
N TYR A 693 -21.49 -0.31 22.58
CA TYR A 693 -21.12 0.92 23.28
C TYR A 693 -19.69 0.87 23.82
N ILE A 694 -19.04 2.03 23.94
CA ILE A 694 -17.68 2.15 24.45
C ILE A 694 -17.68 2.78 25.85
N VAL A 695 -17.05 2.11 26.81
CA VAL A 695 -16.75 2.62 28.16
C VAL A 695 -15.26 2.47 28.40
N ASN A 696 -14.60 3.53 28.87
CA ASN A 696 -13.16 3.55 29.18
C ASN A 696 -12.27 3.02 28.04
N GLY A 697 -12.62 3.33 26.78
CA GLY A 697 -11.88 2.90 25.59
C GLY A 697 -12.06 1.43 25.18
N LYS A 698 -12.94 0.68 25.86
CA LYS A 698 -13.27 -0.71 25.54
C LYS A 698 -14.71 -0.81 25.02
N GLU A 699 -14.91 -1.60 23.97
CA GLU A 699 -16.22 -1.91 23.41
C GLU A 699 -16.94 -3.02 24.21
N TYR A 700 -18.24 -2.87 24.35
CA TYR A 700 -19.17 -3.78 25.01
C TYR A 700 -20.45 -3.91 24.17
N THR A 701 -21.29 -4.91 24.47
CA THR A 701 -22.57 -5.13 23.79
C THR A 701 -23.65 -5.50 24.80
N SER A 702 -24.85 -4.95 24.58
CA SER A 702 -26.10 -5.30 25.27
C SER A 702 -27.17 -5.65 24.23
N THR A 703 -28.16 -6.46 24.61
CA THR A 703 -29.31 -6.82 23.75
C THR A 703 -30.57 -6.83 24.58
N GLY A 704 -31.68 -6.39 23.99
CA GLY A 704 -32.98 -6.35 24.66
C GLY A 704 -34.12 -6.16 23.68
N VAL A 705 -35.30 -5.87 24.22
CA VAL A 705 -36.45 -5.33 23.49
C VAL A 705 -36.75 -3.97 24.14
N ASP A 706 -37.10 -2.96 23.34
CA ASP A 706 -37.49 -1.67 23.89
C ASP A 706 -38.80 -1.76 24.71
N SER A 707 -39.05 -0.72 25.51
CA SER A 707 -40.15 -0.67 26.47
C SER A 707 -41.39 0.05 25.94
N SER A 708 -41.60 0.09 24.62
CA SER A 708 -42.51 1.06 24.00
C SER A 708 -43.94 0.57 23.74
N LEU A 709 -44.90 1.43 24.10
CA LEU A 709 -46.37 1.35 23.94
C LEU A 709 -47.09 0.33 24.83
#